data_AF-A0A2E9QUE8-F1
#
_entry.id   AF-A0A2E9QUE8-F1
#
_cell.length_a   1.000
_cell.length_b   1.000
_cell.length_c   1.000
_cell.angle_alpha   90.00
_cell.angle_beta   90.00
_cell.angle_gamma   90.00
#
_symmetry.space_group_name_H-M   'P 1'
#
loop_
_entity.id
_entity.type
_entity.pdbx_description
1 polymer ?
#
loop_
_entity_poly.entity_id
_entity_poly.type
_entity_poly.pdbx_seq_one_letter_code
_entity_poly.pdbx_strand_id
1 'polypeptide(L)'
;MSPTRALRHEGGQIEPHWTRLHLQDGSFDIHIFPRMLDRRKTWQKPDEAMLAQDIQNATITECHPMKEHPYASFLHHVEKPARYIGGEYNSIVKHWDDVDVTMALCFPDLYDIGMSHLGTKILYSIINKSADLCAERCYCPWPDMEEALRSHELPLLSLETHRPLKDFDVVGFSLQYEMTFTNVLTMMDLGGIPLHADKRTLDDPLIIAGGPVATQPEPMSPFIDVFLVGDAEERLPRLLRHYKQLKQEGQLTRTEILIELAKEGGLYCPALYERELCERSSLMYVARPKYDGVPEFVERAFLDDIGRYAFPDDSPVAVAEAIFDRMSIEISRGCTEGCRFCQAGMIYRPVRERGPDEIVDTLLSALEKGGYDEAAITSLSTADYSCINPLISKLMDKLRRKKVSLGISSLRAYGLDENMLDEIASVKATGLTFAPEAGSQRMRDVINKNITEDDIYTTCHRVFSRGWNKMKLYFIIGLPTEEEDDIMGIAKMGRQAYEIGKLYQKNRLQVVVSVSSHVPKPHTPFQWAAMDTMEQIDAKQDMLRSLSKKWKFKFRHHEKRISHLEGIVARGDTRTSWLIEEAWRRGARFDGWDEHLKRNWDIWQETLEAWEAHQQIDRSIYLRTLPLDGHLPWEHIDVGLTEGFLAKEYKKSLGSKLSPPCGKPNKAQVHHTNLQDALGETRKLVCYHCGIACDLDDMKQKRIDYLTVMGAEEPVGPKEGNNARENALERIQAGKTPHDFKQGERKRYRLRYTKLNPVSLQGHQDLLRIIPRIMHRGSLPIFYSEGFSPKPVLSFGPALSLGIQALNEYVDIALTEHYSVEDLLALMNLHAPNGLHFTGVRQIREGQDRGISKCIRAKEYGVLFNEAHLQQLEDLFADDTTDRTLFEKLTQRCEEIQALEEIPITVHRKKKSRTLDLKDTLLTFSPMMQAELPEELQQDPERLALRLTVKELNGPSIRPAEMIQHLFGVKVDLHQIVRVGCWNLDEDENITDPLHAGLLEEERDTYVATCTLSTARLTQQSKQSTPTTTLTKPLTGTALQDFLQDPPTQTT
;
A
#
# COMPACT_ATOMS: atom_id res chain seq x y z
N MET A 1 -34.62 41.14 -7.75
CA MET A 1 -35.97 40.98 -8.31
C MET A 1 -35.99 39.68 -9.09
N SER A 2 -36.86 38.76 -8.70
CA SER A 2 -37.05 37.44 -9.32
C SER A 2 -37.73 37.59 -10.69
N PRO A 3 -37.49 36.65 -11.62
CA PRO A 3 -38.61 35.78 -11.98
C PRO A 3 -38.22 34.29 -12.07
N THR A 4 -38.91 33.52 -11.23
CA THR A 4 -39.15 32.09 -11.26
C THR A 4 -39.90 31.69 -12.53
N ARG A 5 -39.45 30.68 -13.27
CA ARG A 5 -40.20 30.07 -14.38
C ARG A 5 -40.53 28.62 -14.05
N ALA A 6 -41.74 28.43 -13.52
CA ALA A 6 -42.40 27.15 -13.41
C ALA A 6 -43.06 26.81 -14.75
N LEU A 7 -42.79 25.63 -15.29
CA LEU A 7 -43.59 25.03 -16.36
C LEU A 7 -44.49 23.96 -15.73
N ARG A 8 -45.78 24.30 -15.61
CA ARG A 8 -46.87 23.34 -15.46
C ARG A 8 -47.24 22.85 -16.86
N HIS A 9 -47.26 21.54 -17.06
CA HIS A 9 -48.03 20.94 -18.15
C HIS A 9 -49.33 20.36 -17.58
N GLU A 10 -50.42 20.69 -18.26
CA GLU A 10 -51.80 20.43 -17.89
C GLU A 10 -52.22 18.98 -18.20
N GLY A 11 -53.05 18.45 -17.30
CA GLY A 11 -54.03 17.38 -17.47
C GLY A 11 -54.00 16.51 -18.74
N GLY A 12 -53.38 15.35 -18.62
CA GLY A 12 -53.71 14.15 -19.39
C GLY A 12 -53.56 12.95 -18.48
N GLN A 13 -54.66 12.28 -18.14
CA GLN A 13 -54.61 10.94 -17.53
C GLN A 13 -53.92 10.01 -18.53
N ILE A 14 -52.72 9.55 -18.19
CA ILE A 14 -52.09 8.39 -18.83
C ILE A 14 -51.99 7.33 -17.75
N GLU A 15 -52.93 6.39 -17.77
CA GLU A 15 -52.82 5.14 -17.02
C GLU A 15 -51.54 4.41 -17.45
N PRO A 16 -50.76 3.80 -16.54
CA PRO A 16 -49.67 2.94 -16.93
C PRO A 16 -50.28 1.64 -17.50
N HIS A 17 -50.45 1.60 -18.82
CA HIS A 17 -50.67 0.37 -19.55
C HIS A 17 -49.40 -0.47 -19.47
N TRP A 18 -49.31 -1.29 -18.42
CA TRP A 18 -48.46 -2.46 -18.36
C TRP A 18 -48.90 -3.41 -19.47
N THR A 19 -48.26 -3.31 -20.63
CA THR A 19 -48.38 -4.35 -21.64
C THR A 19 -47.52 -5.51 -21.19
N ARG A 20 -48.15 -6.45 -20.45
CA ARG A 20 -47.63 -7.79 -20.22
C ARG A 20 -47.41 -8.46 -21.58
N LEU A 21 -46.14 -8.56 -21.99
CA LEU A 21 -45.74 -9.62 -22.90
C LEU A 21 -45.77 -10.94 -22.10
N HIS A 22 -46.88 -11.66 -22.21
CA HIS A 22 -46.93 -13.08 -21.89
C HIS A 22 -46.17 -13.81 -23.01
N LEU A 23 -44.95 -14.25 -22.72
CA LEU A 23 -44.32 -15.35 -23.45
C LEU A 23 -44.70 -16.65 -22.74
N GLN A 24 -45.39 -17.51 -23.50
CA GLN A 24 -45.87 -18.83 -23.10
C GLN A 24 -44.80 -19.89 -23.40
N ASP A 25 -43.72 -19.89 -22.62
CA ASP A 25 -42.77 -21.00 -22.45
C ASP A 25 -41.65 -20.55 -21.51
N GLY A 26 -41.82 -20.86 -20.23
CA GLY A 26 -40.92 -20.42 -19.16
C GLY A 26 -39.58 -21.15 -19.14
N SER A 27 -38.64 -20.70 -19.98
CA SER A 27 -37.22 -21.00 -19.83
C SER A 27 -36.36 -19.83 -20.31
N PHE A 28 -35.90 -19.01 -19.36
CA PHE A 28 -34.69 -18.20 -19.54
C PHE A 28 -33.59 -18.83 -18.69
N ASP A 29 -32.54 -19.34 -19.35
CA ASP A 29 -31.28 -19.71 -18.73
C ASP A 29 -30.52 -18.43 -18.36
N ILE A 30 -30.60 -18.06 -17.08
CA ILE A 30 -29.61 -17.20 -16.45
C ILE A 30 -28.53 -18.14 -15.92
N HIS A 31 -27.32 -18.07 -16.47
CA HIS A 31 -26.16 -18.73 -15.88
C HIS A 31 -25.75 -18.00 -14.59
N ILE A 32 -26.55 -18.19 -13.54
CA ILE A 32 -26.15 -17.99 -12.14
C ILE A 32 -25.35 -19.24 -11.78
N PHE A 33 -24.03 -19.12 -11.63
CA PHE A 33 -23.23 -20.19 -11.02
C PHE A 33 -23.75 -20.46 -9.61
N PRO A 34 -24.32 -21.63 -9.30
CA PRO A 34 -24.64 -22.00 -7.94
C PRO A 34 -23.40 -22.68 -7.35
N ARG A 35 -22.50 -21.88 -6.76
CA ARG A 35 -21.53 -22.44 -5.80
C ARG A 35 -21.69 -21.72 -4.47
N MET A 36 -21.79 -22.52 -3.42
CA MET A 36 -21.79 -22.17 -2.00
C MET A 36 -23.16 -21.90 -1.36
N LEU A 37 -24.01 -22.92 -1.34
CA LEU A 37 -24.88 -23.14 -0.19
C LEU A 37 -24.58 -24.51 0.42
N ASP A 38 -24.24 -24.46 1.71
CA ASP A 38 -24.02 -25.55 2.67
C ASP A 38 -22.62 -26.21 2.76
N ARG A 39 -21.69 -25.49 3.39
CA ARG A 39 -20.55 -26.08 4.14
C ARG A 39 -20.67 -25.76 5.64
N ARG A 40 -21.89 -25.82 6.19
CA ARG A 40 -22.13 -25.64 7.62
C ARG A 40 -21.95 -26.99 8.31
N LYS A 41 -20.84 -27.14 9.04
CA LYS A 41 -20.47 -28.20 9.99
C LYS A 41 -19.46 -29.20 9.41
N THR A 42 -18.30 -29.27 10.08
CA THR A 42 -17.08 -30.06 9.79
C THR A 42 -16.15 -29.45 8.75
N TRP A 43 -14.95 -29.07 9.21
CA TRP A 43 -13.81 -28.74 8.37
C TRP A 43 -13.33 -30.06 7.75
N GLN A 44 -13.63 -30.28 6.47
CA GLN A 44 -13.07 -31.39 5.70
C GLN A 44 -11.84 -30.89 4.95
N LYS A 45 -10.80 -31.72 4.95
CA LYS A 45 -9.57 -31.62 4.13
C LYS A 45 -9.93 -31.15 2.70
N PRO A 46 -9.14 -30.28 2.04
CA PRO A 46 -9.41 -29.90 0.66
C PRO A 46 -9.62 -31.14 -0.20
N ASP A 47 -10.63 -31.10 -1.06
CA ASP A 47 -10.92 -32.19 -1.99
C ASP A 47 -9.70 -32.38 -2.91
N GLU A 48 -9.10 -33.57 -2.91
CA GLU A 48 -7.88 -33.88 -3.67
C GLU A 48 -8.07 -33.57 -5.18
N ALA A 49 -9.30 -33.67 -5.69
CA ALA A 49 -9.64 -33.31 -7.06
C ALA A 49 -9.60 -31.79 -7.31
N MET A 50 -10.02 -30.96 -6.34
CA MET A 50 -9.91 -29.50 -6.43
C MET A 50 -8.45 -29.06 -6.32
N LEU A 51 -7.66 -29.66 -5.41
CA LEU A 51 -6.24 -29.34 -5.28
C LEU A 51 -5.48 -29.68 -6.57
N ALA A 52 -5.77 -30.83 -7.19
CA ALA A 52 -5.20 -31.19 -8.48
C ALA A 52 -5.61 -30.21 -9.60
N GLN A 53 -6.85 -29.71 -9.57
CA GLN A 53 -7.36 -28.77 -10.55
C GLN A 53 -6.82 -27.35 -10.33
N ASP A 54 -6.61 -26.91 -9.09
CA ASP A 54 -5.95 -25.64 -8.75
C ASP A 54 -4.45 -25.67 -9.07
N ILE A 55 -3.79 -26.83 -8.91
CA ILE A 55 -2.42 -27.06 -9.38
C ILE A 55 -2.35 -27.03 -10.91
N GLN A 56 -3.35 -27.57 -11.61
CA GLN A 56 -3.42 -27.52 -13.09
C GLN A 56 -3.78 -26.13 -13.63
N ASN A 57 -4.57 -25.35 -12.89
CA ASN A 57 -5.02 -24.00 -13.28
C ASN A 57 -4.08 -22.89 -12.79
N ALA A 58 -3.07 -23.20 -11.99
CA ALA A 58 -2.05 -22.25 -11.60
C ALA A 58 -1.26 -21.81 -12.85
N THR A 59 -1.70 -20.73 -13.48
CA THR A 59 -0.91 -20.00 -14.45
C THR A 59 0.35 -19.51 -13.76
N ILE A 60 1.46 -20.21 -14.01
CA ILE A 60 2.80 -19.69 -13.78
C ILE A 60 2.89 -18.44 -14.64
N THR A 61 2.87 -17.25 -14.01
CA THR A 61 3.17 -16.00 -14.70
C THR A 61 4.54 -16.18 -15.33
N GLU A 62 4.62 -16.13 -16.67
CA GLU A 62 5.88 -16.22 -17.39
C GLU A 62 6.84 -15.17 -16.81
N CYS A 63 7.96 -15.63 -16.26
CA CYS A 63 8.88 -14.78 -15.51
C CYS A 63 10.02 -14.39 -16.45
N HIS A 64 10.25 -13.08 -16.60
CA HIS A 64 11.51 -12.57 -17.14
C HIS A 64 12.62 -12.77 -16.10
N PRO A 65 13.69 -13.51 -16.41
CA PRO A 65 14.88 -13.59 -15.58
C PRO A 65 15.37 -12.20 -15.15
N MET A 66 15.91 -12.05 -13.93
CA MET A 66 16.46 -10.74 -13.51
C MET A 66 17.56 -10.25 -14.46
N LYS A 67 18.27 -11.13 -15.17
CA LYS A 67 19.25 -10.75 -16.19
C LYS A 67 18.63 -9.94 -17.33
N GLU A 68 17.35 -10.15 -17.63
CA GLU A 68 16.59 -9.44 -18.67
C GLU A 68 15.96 -8.15 -18.14
N HIS A 69 15.91 -7.95 -16.83
CA HIS A 69 15.35 -6.74 -16.23
C HIS A 69 16.18 -5.51 -16.66
N PRO A 70 15.59 -4.45 -17.22
CA PRO A 70 16.36 -3.32 -17.78
C PRO A 70 17.29 -2.61 -16.79
N TYR A 71 16.95 -2.60 -15.50
CA TYR A 71 17.78 -2.01 -14.43
C TYR A 71 18.76 -2.97 -13.74
N ALA A 72 18.85 -4.23 -14.17
CA ALA A 72 19.55 -5.28 -13.42
C ALA A 72 21.01 -4.95 -13.07
N SER A 73 21.69 -4.23 -13.96
CA SER A 73 23.12 -3.90 -13.87
C SER A 73 23.49 -3.04 -12.66
N PHE A 74 22.57 -2.23 -12.13
CA PHE A 74 22.85 -1.31 -11.01
C PHE A 74 21.85 -1.40 -9.86
N LEU A 75 20.75 -2.15 -9.99
CA LEU A 75 19.67 -2.17 -9.01
C LEU A 75 20.13 -2.56 -7.60
N HIS A 76 21.18 -3.36 -7.47
CA HIS A 76 21.76 -3.74 -6.17
C HIS A 76 22.49 -2.61 -5.43
N HIS A 77 22.72 -1.47 -6.09
CA HIS A 77 23.37 -0.28 -5.51
C HIS A 77 22.38 0.74 -4.95
N VAL A 78 21.10 0.66 -5.30
CA VAL A 78 20.07 1.60 -4.82
C VAL A 78 19.42 1.13 -3.51
N GLU A 79 18.86 2.06 -2.76
CA GLU A 79 18.09 1.84 -1.55
C GLU A 79 16.75 1.18 -1.88
N LYS A 80 16.44 0.08 -1.17
CA LYS A 80 15.21 -0.71 -1.34
C LYS A 80 14.90 -1.05 -2.82
N PRO A 81 15.76 -1.84 -3.50
CA PRO A 81 15.60 -2.23 -4.90
C PRO A 81 14.28 -2.95 -5.22
N ALA A 82 13.69 -3.64 -4.24
CA ALA A 82 12.40 -4.30 -4.38
C ALA A 82 11.23 -3.37 -4.80
N ARG A 83 11.41 -2.04 -4.75
CA ARG A 83 10.42 -1.06 -5.25
C ARG A 83 10.28 -1.04 -6.78
N TYR A 84 11.29 -1.54 -7.50
CA TYR A 84 11.44 -1.32 -8.94
C TYR A 84 11.41 -2.59 -9.79
N ILE A 85 11.23 -3.76 -9.15
CA ILE A 85 11.32 -5.08 -9.80
C ILE A 85 10.00 -5.55 -10.45
N GLY A 86 8.85 -5.12 -9.93
CA GLY A 86 7.55 -5.70 -10.27
C GLY A 86 7.38 -7.15 -9.78
N GLY A 87 6.44 -7.88 -10.40
CA GLY A 87 6.19 -9.29 -10.10
C GLY A 87 5.42 -9.55 -8.81
N GLU A 88 4.61 -8.58 -8.35
CA GLU A 88 3.75 -8.76 -7.19
C GLU A 88 2.73 -9.88 -7.41
N TYR A 89 2.42 -10.60 -6.33
CA TYR A 89 1.33 -11.57 -6.35
C TYR A 89 0.00 -10.87 -6.64
N ASN A 90 -0.84 -11.44 -7.52
CA ASN A 90 -2.03 -10.82 -8.10
C ASN A 90 -1.78 -9.61 -9.03
N SER A 91 -0.54 -9.38 -9.48
CA SER A 91 -0.34 -8.49 -10.64
C SER A 91 -0.97 -9.12 -11.89
N ILE A 92 -1.64 -8.29 -12.69
CA ILE A 92 -2.24 -8.67 -13.97
C ILE A 92 -1.32 -8.16 -15.07
N VAL A 93 -0.83 -9.08 -15.90
CA VAL A 93 -0.01 -8.77 -17.08
C VAL A 93 -0.82 -9.15 -18.32
N LYS A 94 -0.89 -8.24 -19.29
CA LYS A 94 -1.56 -8.46 -20.58
C LYS A 94 -0.58 -8.19 -21.72
N HIS A 95 -0.71 -8.93 -22.81
CA HIS A 95 0.00 -8.59 -24.04
C HIS A 95 -0.64 -7.33 -24.64
N TRP A 96 0.18 -6.35 -25.02
CA TRP A 96 -0.29 -5.07 -25.55
C TRP A 96 -0.98 -5.21 -26.91
N ASP A 97 -0.68 -6.27 -27.66
CA ASP A 97 -1.34 -6.58 -28.94
C ASP A 97 -2.78 -7.08 -28.77
N ASP A 98 -3.16 -7.52 -27.56
CA ASP A 98 -4.48 -8.06 -27.25
C ASP A 98 -5.45 -7.01 -26.66
N VAL A 99 -5.00 -5.76 -26.51
CA VAL A 99 -5.78 -4.68 -25.90
C VAL A 99 -5.84 -3.45 -26.81
N ASP A 100 -6.92 -2.68 -26.69
CA ASP A 100 -7.12 -1.47 -27.48
C ASP A 100 -6.37 -0.27 -26.90
N VAL A 101 -6.30 -0.17 -25.56
CA VAL A 101 -5.72 1.00 -24.87
C VAL A 101 -4.82 0.60 -23.72
N THR A 102 -3.61 1.15 -23.69
CA THR A 102 -2.66 0.98 -22.58
C THR A 102 -2.57 2.25 -21.73
N MET A 103 -2.57 2.07 -20.41
CA MET A 103 -2.48 3.16 -19.45
C MET A 103 -1.39 2.91 -18.40
N ALA A 104 -0.50 3.87 -18.19
CA ALA A 104 0.34 3.90 -16.99
C ALA A 104 -0.40 4.61 -15.86
N LEU A 105 -0.73 3.88 -14.79
CA LEU A 105 -1.24 4.41 -13.52
C LEU A 105 -0.07 4.86 -12.64
N CYS A 106 0.30 6.13 -12.78
CA CYS A 106 1.38 6.77 -12.05
C CYS A 106 0.92 7.30 -10.69
N PHE A 107 1.68 6.95 -9.65
CA PHE A 107 1.54 7.57 -8.33
C PHE A 107 2.78 8.45 -8.05
N PRO A 108 2.62 9.78 -7.89
CA PRO A 108 3.74 10.73 -7.81
C PRO A 108 4.43 10.75 -6.43
N ASP A 109 4.63 9.57 -5.85
CA ASP A 109 5.39 9.35 -4.62
C ASP A 109 5.93 7.91 -4.63
N LEU A 110 6.62 7.52 -3.57
CA LEU A 110 7.21 6.20 -3.42
C LEU A 110 6.20 5.05 -3.54
N TYR A 111 6.70 3.94 -4.08
CA TYR A 111 6.04 2.62 -4.10
C TYR A 111 5.40 2.26 -2.75
N ASP A 112 6.13 2.43 -1.64
CA ASP A 112 5.70 2.09 -0.29
C ASP A 112 4.37 2.78 0.09
N ILE A 113 4.15 4.02 -0.39
CA ILE A 113 2.94 4.81 -0.17
C ILE A 113 1.88 4.43 -1.19
N GLY A 114 2.25 4.41 -2.47
CA GLY A 114 1.32 4.17 -3.56
C GLY A 114 0.67 2.78 -3.53
N MET A 115 1.36 1.76 -3.03
CA MET A 115 0.79 0.42 -2.79
C MET A 115 -0.30 0.40 -1.70
N SER A 116 -0.34 1.41 -0.83
CA SER A 116 -1.39 1.58 0.18
C SER A 116 -2.56 2.45 -0.31
N HIS A 117 -2.47 3.05 -1.50
CA HIS A 117 -3.50 3.97 -2.01
C HIS A 117 -4.71 3.21 -2.57
N LEU A 118 -5.88 3.37 -1.94
CA LEU A 118 -7.09 2.63 -2.31
C LEU A 118 -7.64 2.99 -3.69
N GLY A 119 -7.57 4.27 -4.08
CA GLY A 119 -8.05 4.71 -5.39
C GLY A 119 -7.27 4.04 -6.53
N THR A 120 -5.95 3.91 -6.40
CA THR A 120 -5.13 3.22 -7.41
C THR A 120 -5.49 1.74 -7.49
N LYS A 121 -5.79 1.07 -6.37
CA LYS A 121 -6.23 -0.34 -6.38
C LYS A 121 -7.57 -0.52 -7.10
N ILE A 122 -8.54 0.37 -6.82
CA ILE A 122 -9.86 0.35 -7.47
C ILE A 122 -9.68 0.53 -8.98
N LEU A 123 -8.96 1.58 -9.42
CA LEU A 123 -8.79 1.88 -10.84
C LEU A 123 -7.98 0.79 -11.58
N TYR A 124 -6.92 0.27 -10.96
CA TYR A 124 -6.16 -0.85 -11.50
C TYR A 124 -7.05 -2.07 -11.74
N SER A 125 -7.91 -2.42 -10.78
CA SER A 125 -8.84 -3.56 -10.91
C SER A 125 -9.89 -3.31 -11.99
N ILE A 126 -10.52 -2.13 -12.02
CA ILE A 126 -11.54 -1.79 -13.02
C ILE A 126 -10.98 -1.87 -14.45
N ILE A 127 -9.81 -1.28 -14.68
CA ILE A 127 -9.20 -1.25 -16.02
C ILE A 127 -8.77 -2.68 -16.40
N ASN A 128 -8.04 -3.38 -15.54
CA ASN A 128 -7.51 -4.69 -15.89
C ASN A 128 -8.55 -5.82 -15.94
N LYS A 129 -9.73 -5.66 -15.32
CA LYS A 129 -10.87 -6.57 -15.53
C LYS A 129 -11.57 -6.41 -16.88
N SER A 130 -11.36 -5.28 -17.57
CA SER A 130 -11.85 -5.08 -18.93
C SER A 130 -10.94 -5.82 -19.92
N ALA A 131 -11.47 -6.59 -20.86
CA ALA A 131 -10.65 -7.35 -21.81
C ALA A 131 -9.82 -6.44 -22.74
N ASP A 132 -10.38 -5.29 -23.12
CA ASP A 132 -9.87 -4.34 -24.11
C ASP A 132 -8.93 -3.27 -23.54
N LEU A 133 -8.75 -3.19 -22.22
CA LEU A 133 -7.92 -2.16 -21.57
C LEU A 133 -6.80 -2.79 -20.75
N CYS A 134 -5.64 -2.13 -20.70
CA CYS A 134 -4.51 -2.52 -19.85
C CYS A 134 -4.07 -1.35 -18.99
N ALA A 135 -3.88 -1.60 -17.69
CA ALA A 135 -3.27 -0.64 -16.77
C ALA A 135 -2.02 -1.23 -16.11
N GLU A 136 -0.92 -0.50 -16.19
CA GLU A 136 0.34 -0.84 -15.53
C GLU A 136 0.72 0.25 -14.51
N ARG A 137 1.36 -0.13 -13.41
CA ARG A 137 1.70 0.77 -12.31
C ARG A 137 3.08 1.37 -12.51
N CYS A 138 3.24 2.63 -12.12
CA CYS A 138 4.52 3.30 -12.05
C CYS A 138 4.58 4.26 -10.85
N TYR A 139 5.74 4.38 -10.22
CA TYR A 139 5.95 5.18 -9.01
C TYR A 139 7.14 6.11 -9.21
N CYS A 140 7.17 7.24 -8.49
CA CYS A 140 8.32 8.14 -8.55
C CYS A 140 9.56 7.44 -7.94
N PRO A 141 10.69 7.37 -8.66
CA PRO A 141 11.90 6.77 -8.12
C PRO A 141 12.48 7.62 -7.00
N TRP A 142 13.07 6.97 -5.99
CA TRP A 142 13.83 7.65 -4.94
C TRP A 142 15.09 8.34 -5.53
N PRO A 143 15.66 9.39 -4.92
CA PRO A 143 16.72 10.19 -5.55
C PRO A 143 17.96 9.42 -6.00
N ASP A 144 18.35 8.35 -5.30
CA ASP A 144 19.47 7.49 -5.71
C ASP A 144 19.15 6.64 -6.95
N MET A 145 17.90 6.17 -7.08
CA MET A 145 17.41 5.52 -8.28
C MET A 145 17.25 6.52 -9.43
N GLU A 146 16.77 7.75 -9.18
CA GLU A 146 16.75 8.83 -10.18
C GLU A 146 18.17 9.10 -10.71
N GLU A 147 19.16 9.24 -9.82
CA GLU A 147 20.57 9.44 -10.19
C GLU A 147 21.11 8.25 -11.01
N ALA A 148 20.77 7.02 -10.62
CA ALA A 148 21.15 5.82 -11.36
C ALA A 148 20.54 5.77 -12.76
N LEU A 149 19.25 6.06 -12.91
CA LEU A 149 18.57 6.13 -14.21
C LEU A 149 19.20 7.17 -15.13
N ARG A 150 19.46 8.38 -14.61
CA ARG A 150 20.07 9.47 -15.38
C ARG A 150 21.50 9.13 -15.81
N SER A 151 22.32 8.57 -14.92
CA SER A 151 23.71 8.21 -15.23
C SER A 151 23.83 7.07 -16.25
N HIS A 152 22.84 6.19 -16.34
CA HIS A 152 22.78 5.10 -17.32
C HIS A 152 21.95 5.45 -18.56
N GLU A 153 21.41 6.67 -18.65
CA GLU A 153 20.53 7.12 -19.74
C GLU A 153 19.32 6.20 -19.96
N LEU A 154 18.76 5.64 -18.88
CA LEU A 154 17.60 4.75 -18.93
C LEU A 154 16.31 5.48 -18.54
N PRO A 155 15.18 5.15 -19.20
CA PRO A 155 13.90 5.75 -18.88
C PRO A 155 13.30 5.14 -17.60
N LEU A 156 12.33 5.85 -17.01
CA LEU A 156 11.44 5.29 -15.99
C LEU A 156 10.44 4.32 -16.65
N LEU A 157 10.32 3.13 -16.04
CA LEU A 157 9.55 1.99 -16.54
C LEU A 157 8.35 1.66 -15.64
N SER A 158 7.32 1.02 -16.22
CA SER A 158 6.23 0.37 -15.50
C SER A 158 6.68 -0.89 -14.75
N LEU A 159 5.88 -1.36 -13.79
CA LEU A 159 6.22 -2.56 -13.00
C LEU A 159 5.83 -3.88 -13.66
N GLU A 160 4.73 -3.91 -14.41
CA GLU A 160 4.18 -5.15 -14.97
C GLU A 160 5.00 -5.68 -16.15
N THR A 161 5.34 -4.82 -17.11
CA THR A 161 6.07 -5.22 -18.33
C THR A 161 7.35 -4.42 -18.60
N HIS A 162 7.78 -3.58 -17.65
CA HIS A 162 8.98 -2.76 -17.76
C HIS A 162 9.00 -1.86 -19.00
N ARG A 163 7.87 -1.22 -19.31
CA ARG A 163 7.70 -0.33 -20.47
C ARG A 163 7.95 1.14 -20.11
N PRO A 164 8.67 1.90 -20.95
CA PRO A 164 8.81 3.35 -20.80
C PRO A 164 7.47 4.07 -20.82
N LEU A 165 7.31 5.13 -20.02
CA LEU A 165 6.04 5.86 -19.93
C LEU A 165 5.60 6.50 -21.27
N LYS A 166 6.56 6.96 -22.09
CA LYS A 166 6.27 7.51 -23.42
C LYS A 166 5.63 6.52 -24.41
N ASP A 167 5.73 5.21 -24.15
CA ASP A 167 5.22 4.18 -25.06
C ASP A 167 3.73 3.85 -24.83
N PHE A 168 3.13 4.33 -23.73
CA PHE A 168 1.72 4.11 -23.41
C PHE A 168 0.81 5.02 -24.25
N ASP A 169 -0.44 4.61 -24.51
CA ASP A 169 -1.45 5.52 -25.09
C ASP A 169 -1.77 6.66 -24.11
N VAL A 170 -1.79 6.36 -22.82
CA VAL A 170 -2.21 7.26 -21.74
C VAL A 170 -1.31 7.11 -20.50
N VAL A 171 -0.94 8.24 -19.87
CA VAL A 171 -0.26 8.25 -18.56
C VAL A 171 -1.11 9.06 -17.58
N GLY A 172 -1.55 8.43 -16.50
CA GLY A 172 -2.44 9.04 -15.51
C GLY A 172 -1.77 9.25 -14.16
N PHE A 173 -1.85 10.46 -13.59
CA PHE A 173 -1.30 10.79 -12.28
C PHE A 173 -2.39 10.93 -11.21
N SER A 174 -2.15 10.34 -10.03
CA SER A 174 -3.02 10.52 -8.86
C SER A 174 -2.51 11.65 -7.95
N LEU A 175 -3.13 12.83 -8.02
CA LEU A 175 -2.78 14.03 -7.27
C LEU A 175 -3.48 14.06 -5.89
N GLN A 176 -2.78 13.53 -4.88
CA GLN A 176 -3.30 13.43 -3.51
C GLN A 176 -3.10 14.72 -2.70
N TYR A 177 -1.99 15.41 -2.90
CA TYR A 177 -1.63 16.68 -2.26
C TYR A 177 -0.54 17.39 -3.07
N GLU A 178 -0.41 18.70 -2.88
CA GLU A 178 0.32 19.62 -3.78
C GLU A 178 1.84 19.45 -3.74
N MET A 179 2.41 18.94 -2.64
CA MET A 179 3.87 18.79 -2.51
C MET A 179 4.47 17.66 -3.35
N THR A 180 3.64 16.97 -4.14
CA THR A 180 4.06 15.92 -5.08
C THR A 180 4.23 16.43 -6.51
N PHE A 181 3.95 17.72 -6.77
CA PHE A 181 3.99 18.27 -8.13
C PHE A 181 5.38 18.20 -8.78
N THR A 182 6.46 18.39 -8.02
CA THR A 182 7.83 18.19 -8.53
C THR A 182 8.11 16.73 -8.88
N ASN A 183 7.48 15.77 -8.20
CA ASN A 183 7.60 14.34 -8.52
C ASN A 183 6.87 14.00 -9.83
N VAL A 184 5.74 14.64 -10.14
CA VAL A 184 5.05 14.47 -11.44
C VAL A 184 6.01 14.86 -12.59
N LEU A 185 6.65 16.03 -12.49
CA LEU A 185 7.61 16.49 -13.51
C LEU A 185 8.80 15.52 -13.64
N THR A 186 9.26 14.96 -12.52
CA THR A 186 10.35 13.97 -12.50
C THR A 186 9.97 12.70 -13.26
N MET A 187 8.75 12.20 -13.04
CA MET A 187 8.26 11.00 -13.73
C MET A 187 8.06 11.25 -15.23
N MET A 188 7.56 12.43 -15.63
CA MET A 188 7.42 12.78 -17.04
C MET A 188 8.78 12.90 -17.75
N ASP A 189 9.73 13.59 -17.11
CA ASP A 189 11.09 13.77 -17.64
C ASP A 189 11.83 12.43 -17.80
N LEU A 190 11.87 11.60 -16.75
CA LEU A 190 12.47 10.26 -16.83
C LEU A 190 11.67 9.33 -17.75
N GLY A 191 10.36 9.56 -17.91
CA GLY A 191 9.50 8.83 -18.83
C GLY A 191 9.72 9.18 -20.30
N GLY A 192 10.50 10.23 -20.60
CA GLY A 192 10.74 10.72 -21.96
C GLY A 192 9.55 11.48 -22.55
N ILE A 193 8.74 12.13 -21.71
CA ILE A 193 7.51 12.83 -22.10
C ILE A 193 7.77 14.35 -22.06
N PRO A 194 7.45 15.12 -23.12
CA PRO A 194 7.55 16.57 -23.08
C PRO A 194 6.68 17.16 -21.96
N LEU A 195 7.28 17.98 -21.08
CA LEU A 195 6.61 18.49 -19.88
C LEU A 195 5.37 19.33 -20.19
N HIS A 196 5.49 20.28 -21.12
CA HIS A 196 4.41 21.21 -21.44
C HIS A 196 3.42 20.61 -22.44
N ALA A 197 2.11 20.79 -22.19
CA ALA A 197 1.03 20.30 -23.03
C ALA A 197 1.09 20.84 -24.46
N ASP A 198 1.54 22.07 -24.66
CA ASP A 198 1.68 22.70 -25.97
C ASP A 198 2.84 22.14 -26.80
N LYS A 199 3.72 21.33 -26.21
CA LYS A 199 4.84 20.66 -26.91
C LYS A 199 4.54 19.22 -27.28
N ARG A 200 3.39 18.68 -26.87
CA ARG A 200 3.01 17.29 -27.14
C ARG A 200 2.21 17.16 -28.44
N THR A 201 2.53 16.12 -29.17
CA THR A 201 1.91 15.71 -30.44
C THR A 201 0.92 14.57 -30.22
N LEU A 202 0.40 13.96 -31.29
CA LEU A 202 -0.44 12.74 -31.18
C LEU A 202 0.37 11.47 -30.93
N ASP A 203 1.68 11.52 -31.16
CA ASP A 203 2.59 10.40 -30.89
C ASP A 203 2.96 10.32 -29.40
N ASP A 204 2.86 11.44 -28.68
CA ASP A 204 3.05 11.50 -27.24
C ASP A 204 1.79 11.01 -26.48
N PRO A 205 1.95 10.38 -25.30
CA PRO A 205 0.82 9.92 -24.50
C PRO A 205 -0.14 11.06 -24.13
N LEU A 206 -1.43 10.72 -23.95
CA LEU A 206 -2.36 11.61 -23.27
C LEU A 206 -2.05 11.62 -21.77
N ILE A 207 -1.76 12.80 -21.21
CA ILE A 207 -1.47 12.94 -19.79
C ILE A 207 -2.72 13.40 -19.06
N ILE A 208 -3.19 12.52 -18.18
CA ILE A 208 -4.36 12.75 -17.34
C ILE A 208 -3.90 12.93 -15.90
N ALA A 209 -4.60 13.77 -15.14
CA ALA A 209 -4.46 13.81 -13.69
C ALA A 209 -5.83 13.71 -13.01
N GLY A 210 -5.89 13.02 -11.88
CA GLY A 210 -7.09 12.92 -11.05
C GLY A 210 -6.75 12.93 -9.56
N GLY A 211 -7.71 12.61 -8.70
CA GLY A 211 -7.56 12.68 -7.25
C GLY A 211 -8.08 14.01 -6.68
N PRO A 212 -8.06 14.18 -5.34
CA PRO A 212 -8.70 15.31 -4.67
C PRO A 212 -8.16 16.67 -5.10
N VAL A 213 -6.87 16.77 -5.47
CA VAL A 213 -6.26 18.05 -5.86
C VAL A 213 -6.60 18.46 -7.29
N ALA A 214 -7.17 17.55 -8.10
CA ALA A 214 -7.69 17.91 -9.43
C ALA A 214 -8.82 18.95 -9.37
N THR A 215 -9.41 19.21 -8.19
CA THR A 215 -10.39 20.29 -7.99
C THR A 215 -9.77 21.70 -7.95
N GLN A 216 -8.44 21.81 -7.88
CA GLN A 216 -7.69 23.06 -7.95
C GLN A 216 -6.52 22.94 -8.96
N PRO A 217 -6.83 22.75 -10.25
CA PRO A 217 -5.87 22.24 -11.23
C PRO A 217 -4.85 23.27 -11.73
N GLU A 218 -5.12 24.57 -11.59
CA GLU A 218 -4.35 25.62 -12.27
C GLU A 218 -2.83 25.61 -12.02
N PRO A 219 -2.29 25.29 -10.82
CA PRO A 219 -0.85 25.14 -10.61
C PRO A 219 -0.17 24.11 -11.52
N MET A 220 -0.91 23.09 -11.97
CA MET A 220 -0.42 22.04 -12.86
C MET A 220 -0.95 22.15 -14.30
N SER A 221 -1.73 23.18 -14.60
CA SER A 221 -2.42 23.34 -15.90
C SER A 221 -1.52 23.32 -17.14
N PRO A 222 -0.25 23.79 -17.12
CA PRO A 222 0.62 23.70 -18.30
C PRO A 222 1.12 22.28 -18.58
N PHE A 223 1.09 21.38 -17.58
CA PHE A 223 1.73 20.06 -17.66
C PHE A 223 0.74 18.91 -17.91
N ILE A 224 -0.57 19.14 -17.77
CA ILE A 224 -1.61 18.10 -17.85
C ILE A 224 -2.55 18.42 -19.01
N ASP A 225 -2.90 17.43 -19.84
CA ASP A 225 -3.87 17.64 -20.93
C ASP A 225 -5.31 17.64 -20.41
N VAL A 226 -5.63 16.70 -19.52
CA VAL A 226 -6.99 16.48 -18.99
C VAL A 226 -6.93 16.23 -17.49
N PHE A 227 -7.69 17.01 -16.72
CA PHE A 227 -7.98 16.70 -15.33
C PHE A 227 -9.32 15.97 -15.24
N LEU A 228 -9.32 14.76 -14.68
CA LEU A 228 -10.54 14.06 -14.29
C LEU A 228 -10.91 14.51 -12.87
N VAL A 229 -11.95 15.32 -12.78
CA VAL A 229 -12.44 15.89 -11.52
C VAL A 229 -13.54 15.00 -10.96
N GLY A 230 -13.35 14.48 -9.75
CA GLY A 230 -14.36 13.66 -9.05
C GLY A 230 -14.08 12.16 -9.12
N ASP A 231 -15.13 11.35 -9.21
CA ASP A 231 -15.04 9.88 -9.17
C ASP A 231 -14.66 9.33 -10.56
N ALA A 232 -13.65 8.47 -10.59
CA ALA A 232 -13.03 7.99 -11.83
C ALA A 232 -13.53 6.61 -12.28
N GLU A 233 -14.18 5.84 -11.40
CA GLU A 233 -14.56 4.45 -11.62
C GLU A 233 -15.38 4.24 -12.90
N GLU A 234 -16.39 5.09 -13.13
CA GLU A 234 -17.20 5.06 -14.36
C GLU A 234 -16.58 5.86 -15.50
N ARG A 235 -15.97 7.01 -15.18
CA ARG A 235 -15.55 8.00 -16.18
C ARG A 235 -14.27 7.59 -16.89
N LEU A 236 -13.29 7.03 -16.18
CA LEU A 236 -11.97 6.71 -16.73
C LEU A 236 -12.03 5.64 -17.83
N PRO A 237 -12.71 4.48 -17.66
CA PRO A 237 -12.80 3.49 -18.74
C PRO A 237 -13.50 4.02 -20.00
N ARG A 238 -14.46 4.94 -19.86
CA ARG A 238 -15.14 5.58 -21.00
C ARG A 238 -14.20 6.53 -21.73
N LEU A 239 -13.49 7.37 -20.98
CA LEU A 239 -12.48 8.29 -21.50
C LEU A 239 -11.40 7.53 -22.31
N LEU A 240 -10.86 6.43 -21.77
CA LEU A 240 -9.81 5.66 -22.45
C LEU A 240 -10.27 5.14 -23.82
N ARG A 241 -11.47 4.55 -23.89
CA ARG A 241 -12.05 4.05 -25.13
C ARG A 241 -12.33 5.17 -26.13
N HIS A 242 -12.93 6.27 -25.66
CA HIS A 242 -13.28 7.38 -26.55
C HIS A 242 -12.04 8.06 -27.11
N TYR A 243 -11.00 8.27 -26.28
CA TYR A 243 -9.72 8.79 -26.76
C TYR A 243 -9.12 7.90 -27.86
N LYS A 244 -9.13 6.57 -27.67
CA LYS A 244 -8.61 5.65 -28.68
C LYS A 244 -9.41 5.70 -29.98
N GLN A 245 -10.74 5.73 -29.88
CA GLN A 245 -11.63 5.87 -31.03
C GLN A 245 -11.29 7.14 -31.82
N LEU A 246 -11.22 8.30 -31.17
CA LEU A 246 -10.89 9.58 -31.80
C LEU A 246 -9.50 9.56 -32.47
N LYS A 247 -8.52 8.91 -31.84
CA LYS A 247 -7.17 8.74 -32.42
C LYS A 247 -7.18 7.84 -33.66
N GLN A 248 -7.97 6.76 -33.66
CA GLN A 248 -8.08 5.80 -34.78
C GLN A 248 -8.83 6.37 -35.99
N GLU A 249 -9.79 7.26 -35.78
CA GLU A 249 -10.48 7.96 -36.87
C GLU A 249 -9.50 8.81 -37.71
N GLY A 250 -8.34 9.18 -37.14
CA GLY A 250 -7.16 9.67 -37.85
C GLY A 250 -7.30 11.05 -38.49
N GLN A 251 -8.40 11.77 -38.21
CA GLN A 251 -8.74 13.05 -38.85
C GLN A 251 -8.63 14.26 -37.91
N LEU A 252 -8.45 14.04 -36.60
CA LEU A 252 -8.48 15.08 -35.59
C LEU A 252 -7.08 15.44 -35.08
N THR A 253 -6.86 16.72 -34.87
CA THR A 253 -5.71 17.25 -34.13
C THR A 253 -5.86 16.97 -32.63
N ARG A 254 -4.75 17.05 -31.87
CA ARG A 254 -4.80 16.89 -30.40
C ARG A 254 -5.78 17.87 -29.75
N THR A 255 -5.83 19.13 -30.21
CA THR A 255 -6.78 20.13 -29.70
C THR A 255 -8.23 19.76 -29.98
N GLU A 256 -8.55 19.26 -31.18
CA GLU A 256 -9.91 18.80 -31.51
C GLU A 256 -10.32 17.59 -30.66
N ILE A 257 -9.40 16.65 -30.42
CA ILE A 257 -9.63 15.54 -29.47
C ILE A 257 -9.96 16.08 -28.08
N LEU A 258 -9.17 17.02 -27.55
CA LEU A 258 -9.44 17.61 -26.23
C LEU A 258 -10.80 18.32 -26.17
N ILE A 259 -11.23 18.98 -27.26
CA ILE A 259 -12.56 19.60 -27.34
C ILE A 259 -13.66 18.53 -27.23
N GLU A 260 -13.53 17.40 -27.92
CA GLU A 260 -14.51 16.32 -27.82
C GLU A 260 -14.54 15.70 -26.42
N LEU A 261 -13.37 15.46 -25.81
CA LEU A 261 -13.29 14.93 -24.44
C LEU A 261 -13.92 15.90 -23.42
N ALA A 262 -13.66 17.21 -23.54
CA ALA A 262 -14.19 18.22 -22.61
C ALA A 262 -15.74 18.26 -22.56
N LYS A 263 -16.43 17.78 -23.60
CA LYS A 263 -17.90 17.74 -23.66
C LYS A 263 -18.52 16.66 -22.77
N GLU A 264 -17.76 15.66 -22.34
CA GLU A 264 -18.31 14.49 -21.64
C GLU A 264 -18.65 14.73 -20.15
N GLY A 265 -18.28 15.88 -19.60
CA GLY A 265 -18.44 16.22 -18.19
C GLY A 265 -17.41 15.53 -17.28
N GLY A 266 -17.02 16.17 -16.18
CA GLY A 266 -15.97 15.68 -15.28
C GLY A 266 -14.54 15.83 -15.80
N LEU A 267 -14.36 16.39 -17.00
CA LEU A 267 -13.08 16.51 -17.68
C LEU A 267 -12.74 17.98 -17.93
N TYR A 268 -11.71 18.47 -17.27
CA TYR A 268 -11.18 19.81 -17.48
C TYR A 268 -9.93 19.76 -18.35
N CYS A 269 -9.97 20.37 -19.53
CA CYS A 269 -8.85 20.42 -20.47
C CYS A 269 -8.23 21.84 -20.47
N PRO A 270 -7.14 22.11 -19.74
CA PRO A 270 -6.72 23.48 -19.45
C PRO A 270 -6.36 24.29 -20.69
N ALA A 271 -5.83 23.67 -21.74
CA ALA A 271 -5.47 24.33 -22.99
C ALA A 271 -6.64 25.07 -23.67
N LEU A 272 -7.88 24.64 -23.39
CA LEU A 272 -9.11 25.13 -24.02
C LEU A 272 -9.68 26.40 -23.37
N TYR A 273 -9.01 26.97 -22.36
CA TYR A 273 -9.54 28.10 -21.59
C TYR A 273 -8.62 29.33 -21.62
N GLU A 274 -9.22 30.51 -21.61
CA GLU A 274 -8.53 31.79 -21.43
C GLU A 274 -8.46 32.14 -19.94
N ARG A 275 -7.35 32.76 -19.52
CA ARG A 275 -7.20 33.28 -18.16
C ARG A 275 -7.09 34.79 -18.17
N GLU A 276 -7.69 35.43 -17.17
CA GLU A 276 -7.62 36.87 -16.96
C GLU A 276 -7.19 37.16 -15.51
N LEU A 277 -6.62 38.35 -15.28
CA LEU A 277 -6.27 38.81 -13.94
C LEU A 277 -7.50 39.41 -13.26
N CYS A 278 -7.88 38.90 -12.10
CA CYS A 278 -8.91 39.52 -11.28
C CYS A 278 -8.32 40.69 -10.48
N GLU A 279 -8.75 41.92 -10.74
CA GLU A 279 -8.28 43.10 -9.99
C GLU A 279 -8.53 42.99 -8.47
N ARG A 280 -9.67 42.39 -8.09
CA ARG A 280 -10.09 42.26 -6.69
C ARG A 280 -9.21 41.29 -5.91
N SER A 281 -9.03 40.06 -6.40
CA SER A 281 -8.24 39.03 -5.72
C SER A 281 -6.74 39.12 -6.02
N SER A 282 -6.38 39.77 -7.13
CA SER A 282 -5.02 39.80 -7.71
C SER A 282 -4.53 38.43 -8.22
N LEU A 283 -5.46 37.49 -8.41
CA LEU A 283 -5.21 36.14 -8.89
C LEU A 283 -5.64 35.99 -10.36
N MET A 284 -4.96 35.12 -11.10
CA MET A 284 -5.42 34.69 -12.41
C MET A 284 -6.58 33.70 -12.22
N TYR A 285 -7.65 33.88 -12.99
CA TYR A 285 -8.80 32.97 -12.98
C TYR A 285 -9.14 32.55 -14.41
N VAL A 286 -9.86 31.43 -14.53
CA VAL A 286 -10.37 30.93 -15.82
C VAL A 286 -11.58 31.77 -16.20
N ALA A 287 -11.45 32.57 -17.26
CA ALA A 287 -12.45 33.57 -17.63
C ALA A 287 -13.52 33.02 -18.57
N ARG A 288 -13.11 32.27 -19.61
CA ARG A 288 -14.01 31.68 -20.60
C ARG A 288 -13.35 30.56 -21.41
N PRO A 289 -14.15 29.64 -21.98
CA PRO A 289 -13.65 28.70 -23.00
C PRO A 289 -13.23 29.43 -24.29
N LYS A 290 -12.23 28.88 -24.99
CA LYS A 290 -11.72 29.36 -26.28
C LYS A 290 -12.53 28.85 -27.49
N TYR A 291 -13.25 27.75 -27.31
CA TYR A 291 -13.90 27.01 -28.39
C TYR A 291 -15.35 26.70 -28.05
N ASP A 292 -16.19 26.63 -29.08
CA ASP A 292 -17.61 26.30 -28.95
C ASP A 292 -17.81 24.87 -28.44
N GLY A 293 -18.80 24.69 -27.56
CA GLY A 293 -19.14 23.39 -26.96
C GLY A 293 -18.25 22.98 -25.79
N VAL A 294 -17.16 23.69 -25.51
CA VAL A 294 -16.38 23.50 -24.27
C VAL A 294 -17.15 24.12 -23.10
N PRO A 295 -17.37 23.40 -22.00
CA PRO A 295 -18.19 23.89 -20.89
C PRO A 295 -17.52 25.05 -20.16
N GLU A 296 -18.29 26.07 -19.79
CA GLU A 296 -17.82 27.20 -18.97
C GLU A 296 -17.42 26.74 -17.55
N PHE A 297 -18.23 25.85 -16.97
CA PHE A 297 -17.98 25.21 -15.68
C PHE A 297 -17.85 23.70 -15.86
N VAL A 298 -16.82 23.12 -15.27
CA VAL A 298 -16.60 21.67 -15.29
C VAL A 298 -17.27 21.05 -14.08
N GLU A 299 -18.43 20.43 -14.31
CA GLU A 299 -19.11 19.61 -13.31
C GLU A 299 -18.28 18.37 -13.02
N ARG A 300 -17.99 18.10 -11.74
CA ARG A 300 -17.27 16.88 -11.35
C ARG A 300 -18.01 15.61 -11.79
N ALA A 301 -17.26 14.57 -12.13
CA ALA A 301 -17.78 13.21 -12.22
C ALA A 301 -18.23 12.75 -10.83
N PHE A 302 -19.44 12.19 -10.75
CA PHE A 302 -20.03 11.77 -9.49
C PHE A 302 -20.65 10.38 -9.63
N LEU A 303 -20.20 9.44 -8.80
CA LEU A 303 -20.74 8.09 -8.71
C LEU A 303 -21.77 8.03 -7.58
N ASP A 304 -23.05 7.97 -7.91
CA ASP A 304 -24.16 7.96 -6.93
C ASP A 304 -24.12 6.75 -5.98
N ASP A 305 -23.76 5.58 -6.50
CA ASP A 305 -23.62 4.34 -5.74
C ASP A 305 -22.24 3.71 -5.95
N ILE A 306 -21.39 3.83 -4.93
CA ILE A 306 -20.03 3.27 -4.93
C ILE A 306 -20.01 1.74 -4.90
N GLY A 307 -21.12 1.09 -4.53
CA GLY A 307 -21.28 -0.37 -4.54
C GLY A 307 -21.45 -0.97 -5.94
N ARG A 308 -21.82 -0.14 -6.96
CA ARG A 308 -21.88 -0.58 -8.37
C ARG A 308 -20.52 -1.06 -8.90
N TYR A 309 -19.45 -0.54 -8.31
CA TYR A 309 -18.08 -0.98 -8.60
C TYR A 309 -17.56 -1.71 -7.36
N ALA A 310 -17.49 -3.04 -7.47
CA ALA A 310 -16.99 -3.89 -6.41
C ALA A 310 -15.58 -3.45 -5.99
N PHE A 311 -15.36 -3.34 -4.68
CA PHE A 311 -14.03 -3.06 -4.17
C PHE A 311 -13.10 -4.25 -4.44
N PRO A 312 -11.86 -4.03 -4.90
CA PRO A 312 -10.99 -5.14 -5.32
C PRO A 312 -10.59 -6.04 -4.15
N ASP A 313 -10.82 -7.34 -4.29
CA ASP A 313 -10.42 -8.39 -3.36
C ASP A 313 -9.16 -9.15 -3.81
N ASP A 314 -8.64 -8.80 -4.99
CA ASP A 314 -7.54 -9.44 -5.71
C ASP A 314 -6.45 -8.43 -6.10
N SER A 315 -6.28 -7.35 -5.31
CA SER A 315 -5.26 -6.34 -5.60
C SER A 315 -3.82 -6.91 -5.50
N PRO A 316 -2.86 -6.35 -6.28
CA PRO A 316 -1.45 -6.70 -6.15
C PRO A 316 -0.93 -6.58 -4.72
N VAL A 317 -0.23 -7.61 -4.25
CA VAL A 317 0.33 -7.71 -2.90
C VAL A 317 1.78 -7.27 -2.90
N ALA A 318 2.10 -6.22 -2.13
CA ALA A 318 3.41 -5.60 -2.17
C ALA A 318 4.57 -6.56 -1.85
N VAL A 319 5.60 -6.52 -2.70
CA VAL A 319 6.88 -7.27 -2.56
C VAL A 319 7.83 -6.65 -1.54
N ALA A 320 7.73 -5.34 -1.31
CA ALA A 320 8.43 -4.60 -0.26
C ALA A 320 7.43 -4.04 0.76
N GLU A 321 7.90 -3.69 1.96
CA GLU A 321 7.07 -3.07 3.00
C GLU A 321 6.31 -1.84 2.50
N ALA A 322 4.98 -1.95 2.45
CA ALA A 322 4.09 -0.81 2.27
C ALA A 322 3.85 -0.09 3.61
N ILE A 323 3.51 1.20 3.57
CA ILE A 323 3.22 2.01 4.77
C ILE A 323 2.05 1.40 5.57
N PHE A 324 1.03 0.90 4.88
CA PHE A 324 -0.05 0.12 5.46
C PHE A 324 -0.09 -1.28 4.87
N ASP A 325 0.70 -2.17 5.46
CA ASP A 325 0.82 -3.56 5.02
C ASP A 325 -0.32 -4.45 5.52
N ARG A 326 -1.54 -4.14 5.09
CA ARG A 326 -2.79 -4.82 5.49
C ARG A 326 -3.83 -4.77 4.38
N MET A 327 -4.80 -5.67 4.43
CA MET A 327 -5.99 -5.53 3.59
C MET A 327 -6.83 -4.35 4.11
N SER A 328 -7.23 -3.41 3.25
CA SER A 328 -8.02 -2.24 3.65
C SER A 328 -9.14 -1.98 2.66
N ILE A 329 -10.33 -1.67 3.18
CA ILE A 329 -11.53 -1.37 2.38
C ILE A 329 -12.12 0.01 2.72
N GLU A 330 -12.52 0.76 1.69
CA GLU A 330 -13.30 2.00 1.84
C GLU A 330 -14.76 1.63 2.12
N ILE A 331 -15.25 1.90 3.34
CA ILE A 331 -16.64 1.56 3.73
C ILE A 331 -17.63 2.68 3.38
N SER A 332 -17.15 3.91 3.22
CA SER A 332 -17.94 5.06 2.80
C SER A 332 -17.08 6.17 2.22
N ARG A 333 -17.66 6.94 1.30
CA ARG A 333 -17.07 8.11 0.65
C ARG A 333 -17.82 9.37 1.04
N GLY A 334 -17.09 10.40 1.47
CA GLY A 334 -17.67 11.65 1.99
C GLY A 334 -17.82 11.69 3.52
N CYS A 335 -18.26 12.83 4.07
CA CYS A 335 -18.46 13.03 5.51
C CYS A 335 -19.70 13.89 5.81
N THR A 336 -20.45 13.56 6.86
CA THR A 336 -21.71 14.24 7.26
C THR A 336 -21.50 15.60 7.93
N GLU A 337 -20.34 15.88 8.50
CA GLU A 337 -20.18 17.00 9.43
C GLU A 337 -19.98 18.38 8.82
N GLY A 338 -19.19 18.44 7.73
CA GLY A 338 -18.79 19.70 7.12
C GLY A 338 -17.99 20.62 8.04
N CYS A 339 -16.86 20.13 8.55
CA CYS A 339 -15.84 20.98 9.16
C CYS A 339 -15.31 21.99 8.13
N ARG A 340 -15.16 23.25 8.55
CA ARG A 340 -14.93 24.40 7.64
C ARG A 340 -13.53 24.48 7.02
N PHE A 341 -12.59 23.72 7.55
CA PHE A 341 -11.24 23.57 7.00
C PHE A 341 -11.09 22.34 6.08
N CYS A 342 -12.05 21.42 6.09
CA CYS A 342 -11.87 20.09 5.51
C CYS A 342 -12.36 20.05 4.05
N GLN A 343 -11.41 20.07 3.10
CA GLN A 343 -11.72 19.96 1.67
C GLN A 343 -12.47 18.68 1.33
N ALA A 344 -11.98 17.52 1.80
CA ALA A 344 -12.63 16.23 1.60
C ALA A 344 -14.08 16.20 2.13
N GLY A 345 -14.36 16.94 3.21
CA GLY A 345 -15.71 17.09 3.76
C GLY A 345 -16.67 17.93 2.90
N MET A 346 -16.17 18.57 1.85
CA MET A 346 -16.94 19.37 0.89
C MET A 346 -16.96 18.69 -0.48
N ILE A 347 -15.80 18.37 -1.06
CA ILE A 347 -15.67 17.89 -2.45
C ILE A 347 -16.22 16.47 -2.67
N TYR A 348 -16.40 15.67 -1.62
CA TYR A 348 -16.95 14.30 -1.73
C TYR A 348 -18.43 14.19 -1.37
N ARG A 349 -19.10 15.29 -0.99
CA ARG A 349 -20.52 15.27 -0.63
C ARG A 349 -21.38 14.83 -1.82
N PRO A 350 -22.53 14.16 -1.61
CA PRO A 350 -23.03 13.61 -0.34
C PRO A 350 -22.29 12.34 0.11
N VAL A 351 -22.56 11.91 1.35
CA VAL A 351 -22.01 10.66 1.89
C VAL A 351 -22.64 9.47 1.18
N ARG A 352 -21.81 8.52 0.76
CA ARG A 352 -22.19 7.26 0.10
C ARG A 352 -21.56 6.10 0.86
N GLU A 353 -22.35 5.10 1.22
CA GLU A 353 -21.93 3.96 2.04
C GLU A 353 -21.99 2.67 1.22
N ARG A 354 -21.00 1.78 1.36
CA ARG A 354 -21.06 0.42 0.82
C ARG A 354 -22.00 -0.46 1.64
N GLY A 355 -22.47 -1.56 1.05
CA GLY A 355 -23.26 -2.56 1.77
C GLY A 355 -22.43 -3.29 2.84
N PRO A 356 -22.97 -3.58 4.03
CA PRO A 356 -22.21 -4.22 5.09
C PRO A 356 -21.85 -5.69 4.81
N ASP A 357 -22.66 -6.39 4.04
CA ASP A 357 -22.38 -7.72 3.48
C ASP A 357 -21.26 -7.67 2.43
N GLU A 358 -21.33 -6.74 1.48
CA GLU A 358 -20.26 -6.48 0.50
C GLU A 358 -18.91 -6.26 1.21
N ILE A 359 -18.91 -5.43 2.28
CA ILE A 359 -17.70 -5.16 3.07
C ILE A 359 -17.14 -6.44 3.70
N VAL A 360 -18.00 -7.25 4.33
CA VAL A 360 -17.59 -8.49 5.00
C VAL A 360 -17.03 -9.48 3.97
N ASP A 361 -17.73 -9.68 2.86
CA ASP A 361 -17.36 -10.69 1.87
C ASP A 361 -16.09 -10.30 1.12
N THR A 362 -15.97 -9.03 0.70
CA THR A 362 -14.76 -8.49 0.07
C THR A 362 -13.55 -8.65 0.98
N LEU A 363 -13.68 -8.29 2.25
CA LEU A 363 -12.56 -8.35 3.20
C LEU A 363 -12.12 -9.79 3.43
N LEU A 364 -13.05 -10.74 3.62
CA LEU A 364 -12.71 -12.15 3.82
C LEU A 364 -12.06 -12.77 2.58
N SER A 365 -12.61 -12.48 1.40
CA SER A 365 -12.05 -12.94 0.12
C SER A 365 -10.64 -12.40 -0.08
N ALA A 366 -10.42 -11.11 0.21
CA ALA A 366 -9.12 -10.47 0.06
C ALA A 366 -8.06 -10.95 1.05
N LEU A 367 -8.47 -11.33 2.26
CA LEU A 367 -7.56 -11.97 3.22
C LEU A 367 -7.09 -13.34 2.71
N GLU A 368 -8.00 -14.11 2.10
CA GLU A 368 -7.72 -15.44 1.55
C GLU A 368 -6.82 -15.35 0.31
N LYS A 369 -7.19 -14.52 -0.67
CA LYS A 369 -6.41 -14.28 -1.90
C LYS A 369 -5.07 -13.61 -1.62
N GLY A 370 -5.06 -12.61 -0.73
CA GLY A 370 -3.88 -11.79 -0.45
C GLY A 370 -2.91 -12.42 0.56
N GLY A 371 -3.40 -13.24 1.49
CA GLY A 371 -2.61 -13.84 2.57
C GLY A 371 -2.30 -12.89 3.74
N TYR A 372 -3.06 -11.79 3.89
CA TYR A 372 -2.82 -10.79 4.94
C TYR A 372 -3.18 -11.31 6.34
N ASP A 373 -2.42 -10.88 7.35
CA ASP A 373 -2.68 -11.14 8.78
C ASP A 373 -3.34 -9.96 9.51
N GLU A 374 -3.50 -8.82 8.82
CA GLU A 374 -4.23 -7.63 9.27
C GLU A 374 -5.22 -7.17 8.21
N ALA A 375 -6.42 -6.78 8.66
CA ALA A 375 -7.48 -6.16 7.88
C ALA A 375 -7.81 -4.78 8.46
N ALA A 376 -8.35 -3.86 7.67
CA ALA A 376 -8.79 -2.55 8.13
C ALA A 376 -10.00 -2.02 7.38
N ILE A 377 -10.82 -1.25 8.10
CA ILE A 377 -11.90 -0.46 7.52
C ILE A 377 -11.53 1.03 7.51
N THR A 378 -11.83 1.69 6.41
CA THR A 378 -11.41 3.08 6.16
C THR A 378 -12.52 3.96 5.60
N SER A 379 -12.60 5.18 6.11
CA SER A 379 -13.45 6.27 5.61
C SER A 379 -12.97 7.60 6.21
N LEU A 380 -13.58 8.72 5.79
CA LEU A 380 -13.37 10.03 6.43
C LEU A 380 -13.92 10.08 7.86
N SER A 381 -14.89 9.23 8.19
CA SER A 381 -15.49 9.14 9.53
C SER A 381 -16.13 7.79 9.79
N THR A 382 -15.32 6.83 10.25
CA THR A 382 -15.75 5.43 10.40
C THR A 382 -16.86 5.26 11.43
N ALA A 383 -16.87 6.08 12.48
CA ALA A 383 -17.91 6.04 13.50
C ALA A 383 -19.28 6.59 13.02
N ASP A 384 -19.32 7.25 11.87
CA ASP A 384 -20.57 7.75 11.27
C ASP A 384 -21.17 6.75 10.26
N TYR A 385 -20.56 5.58 10.06
CA TYR A 385 -21.13 4.55 9.19
C TYR A 385 -22.39 3.94 9.80
N SER A 386 -23.48 3.86 9.03
CA SER A 386 -24.84 3.58 9.51
C SER A 386 -25.00 2.34 10.39
N CYS A 387 -24.20 1.29 10.19
CA CYS A 387 -24.26 0.06 10.99
C CYS A 387 -22.89 -0.38 11.54
N ILE A 388 -22.08 0.59 11.97
CA ILE A 388 -20.69 0.34 12.40
C ILE A 388 -20.55 -0.72 13.51
N ASN A 389 -21.37 -0.67 14.57
CA ASN A 389 -21.28 -1.63 15.68
C ASN A 389 -21.54 -3.08 15.24
N PRO A 390 -22.68 -3.40 14.61
CA PRO A 390 -22.92 -4.77 14.17
C PRO A 390 -21.93 -5.21 13.08
N LEU A 391 -21.44 -4.29 12.23
CA LEU A 391 -20.39 -4.59 11.25
C LEU A 391 -19.11 -5.06 11.93
N ILE A 392 -18.61 -4.30 12.91
CA ILE A 392 -17.40 -4.65 13.68
C ILE A 392 -17.61 -5.98 14.40
N SER A 393 -18.75 -6.18 15.05
CA SER A 393 -19.05 -7.44 15.75
C SER A 393 -18.96 -8.65 14.80
N LYS A 394 -19.65 -8.57 13.64
CA LYS A 394 -19.64 -9.63 12.62
C LYS A 394 -18.24 -9.86 12.04
N LEU A 395 -17.48 -8.81 11.76
CA LEU A 395 -16.10 -8.92 11.28
C LEU A 395 -15.21 -9.57 12.33
N MET A 396 -15.24 -9.09 13.57
CA MET A 396 -14.42 -9.62 14.67
C MET A 396 -14.66 -11.11 14.90
N ASP A 397 -15.92 -11.56 14.88
CA ASP A 397 -16.25 -12.97 15.04
C ASP A 397 -15.66 -13.86 13.92
N LYS A 398 -15.60 -13.35 12.69
CA LYS A 398 -15.00 -14.06 11.56
C LYS A 398 -13.48 -13.99 11.57
N LEU A 399 -12.90 -12.82 11.86
CA LEU A 399 -11.47 -12.56 11.86
C LEU A 399 -10.73 -13.27 13.00
N ARG A 400 -11.34 -13.34 14.20
CA ARG A 400 -10.78 -14.11 15.33
C ARG A 400 -10.51 -15.57 14.98
N ARG A 401 -11.41 -16.20 14.23
CA ARG A 401 -11.25 -17.61 13.79
C ARG A 401 -10.09 -17.78 12.81
N LYS A 402 -9.83 -16.77 11.98
CA LYS A 402 -8.70 -16.72 11.04
C LYS A 402 -7.42 -16.14 11.65
N LYS A 403 -7.44 -15.75 12.94
CA LYS A 403 -6.32 -15.11 13.66
C LYS A 403 -5.81 -13.83 12.98
N VAL A 404 -6.73 -13.08 12.37
CA VAL A 404 -6.46 -11.80 11.69
C VAL A 404 -6.85 -10.63 12.60
N SER A 405 -6.03 -9.58 12.65
CA SER A 405 -6.34 -8.33 13.36
C SER A 405 -7.24 -7.40 12.53
N LEU A 406 -8.11 -6.64 13.19
CA LEU A 406 -8.90 -5.57 12.58
C LEU A 406 -8.41 -4.19 13.04
N GLY A 407 -7.89 -3.39 12.11
CA GLY A 407 -7.58 -1.98 12.28
C GLY A 407 -8.79 -1.09 11.95
N ILE A 408 -8.98 -0.03 12.73
CA ILE A 408 -10.03 0.96 12.49
C ILE A 408 -9.38 2.34 12.38
N SER A 409 -9.59 3.00 11.24
CA SER A 409 -9.06 4.33 10.97
C SER A 409 -10.09 5.44 11.27
N SER A 410 -9.60 6.68 11.41
CA SER A 410 -10.43 7.89 11.50
C SER A 410 -11.50 7.87 12.60
N LEU A 411 -11.10 7.50 13.82
CA LEU A 411 -12.00 7.45 14.98
C LEU A 411 -12.23 8.84 15.59
N ARG A 412 -13.51 9.20 15.77
CA ARG A 412 -13.93 10.40 16.50
C ARG A 412 -14.18 10.08 17.96
N ALA A 413 -13.96 11.05 18.83
CA ALA A 413 -14.09 10.88 20.28
C ALA A 413 -15.48 10.33 20.70
N TYR A 414 -16.56 10.96 20.22
CA TYR A 414 -17.93 10.63 20.65
C TYR A 414 -18.50 9.32 20.06
N GLY A 415 -17.88 8.78 19.02
CA GLY A 415 -18.42 7.65 18.24
C GLY A 415 -17.97 6.26 18.72
N LEU A 416 -17.25 6.21 19.83
CA LEU A 416 -16.72 4.98 20.42
C LEU A 416 -17.50 4.66 21.69
N ASP A 417 -18.51 3.83 21.53
CA ASP A 417 -19.19 3.25 22.67
C ASP A 417 -18.31 2.18 23.35
N GLU A 418 -18.81 1.68 24.48
CA GLU A 418 -18.08 0.74 25.31
C GLU A 418 -17.81 -0.59 24.59
N ASN A 419 -18.78 -1.06 23.81
CA ASN A 419 -18.68 -2.31 23.06
C ASN A 419 -17.62 -2.21 21.96
N MET A 420 -17.60 -1.12 21.19
CA MET A 420 -16.60 -0.88 20.16
C MET A 420 -15.19 -0.78 20.75
N LEU A 421 -15.03 -0.11 21.90
CA LEU A 421 -13.75 -0.05 22.59
C LEU A 421 -13.32 -1.41 23.15
N ASP A 422 -14.23 -2.23 23.66
CA ASP A 422 -13.91 -3.58 24.13
C ASP A 422 -13.46 -4.49 22.97
N GLU A 423 -14.12 -4.38 21.81
CA GLU A 423 -13.74 -5.09 20.60
C GLU A 423 -12.39 -4.60 20.06
N ILE A 424 -12.15 -3.28 20.00
CA ILE A 424 -10.84 -2.73 19.62
C ILE A 424 -9.76 -3.14 20.63
N ALA A 425 -10.04 -3.17 21.93
CA ALA A 425 -9.06 -3.61 22.94
C ALA A 425 -8.65 -5.08 22.73
N SER A 426 -9.53 -5.90 22.15
CA SER A 426 -9.22 -7.29 21.82
C SER A 426 -8.23 -7.44 20.65
N VAL A 427 -8.05 -6.40 19.84
CA VAL A 427 -7.10 -6.33 18.72
C VAL A 427 -6.01 -5.32 19.09
N LYS A 428 -4.74 -5.71 19.17
CA LYS A 428 -3.72 -4.92 19.89
C LYS A 428 -3.31 -3.59 19.25
N ALA A 429 -4.17 -2.59 19.38
CA ALA A 429 -3.84 -1.19 19.19
C ALA A 429 -2.93 -0.74 20.35
N THR A 430 -1.67 -0.39 20.04
CA THR A 430 -0.69 0.09 21.04
C THR A 430 -1.00 1.49 21.58
N GLY A 431 -1.98 2.17 21.01
CA GLY A 431 -2.55 3.43 21.48
C GLY A 431 -3.64 3.92 20.52
N LEU A 432 -4.53 4.78 21.00
CA LEU A 432 -5.62 5.36 20.20
C LEU A 432 -5.32 6.81 19.85
N THR A 433 -5.75 7.21 18.67
CA THR A 433 -5.54 8.55 18.16
C THR A 433 -6.87 9.23 17.89
N PHE A 434 -7.03 10.44 18.43
CA PHE A 434 -8.24 11.25 18.33
C PHE A 434 -7.89 12.62 17.75
N ALA A 435 -8.83 13.20 17.00
CA ALA A 435 -8.70 14.54 16.45
C ALA A 435 -9.76 15.46 17.06
N PRO A 436 -9.42 16.19 18.15
CA PRO A 436 -10.20 17.34 18.59
C PRO A 436 -10.12 18.53 17.63
N GLU A 437 -9.02 18.61 16.85
CA GLU A 437 -8.61 19.69 15.93
C GLU A 437 -8.41 21.07 16.56
N ALA A 438 -9.17 21.45 17.58
CA ALA A 438 -9.03 22.72 18.30
C ALA A 438 -9.07 22.55 19.83
N GLY A 439 -8.31 23.40 20.53
CA GLY A 439 -8.12 23.34 21.97
C GLY A 439 -9.34 23.80 22.78
N SER A 440 -9.95 24.93 22.42
CA SER A 440 -11.12 25.50 23.10
C SER A 440 -12.44 25.06 22.45
N GLN A 441 -13.54 25.12 23.22
CA GLN A 441 -14.87 24.90 22.66
C GLN A 441 -15.22 25.93 21.58
N ARG A 442 -14.89 27.21 21.84
CA ARG A 442 -15.08 28.30 20.87
C ARG A 442 -14.43 27.97 19.53
N MET A 443 -13.18 27.53 19.52
CA MET A 443 -12.51 27.21 18.26
C MET A 443 -13.04 25.95 17.59
N ARG A 444 -13.52 24.95 18.35
CA ARG A 444 -14.29 23.84 17.77
C ARG A 444 -15.57 24.34 17.10
N ASP A 445 -16.26 25.33 17.67
CA ASP A 445 -17.45 25.91 17.08
C ASP A 445 -17.14 26.74 15.82
N VAL A 446 -16.02 27.48 15.82
CA VAL A 446 -15.52 28.23 14.65
C VAL A 446 -15.22 27.29 13.49
N ILE A 447 -14.52 26.18 13.72
CA ILE A 447 -14.18 25.23 12.65
C ILE A 447 -15.33 24.27 12.29
N ASN A 448 -16.48 24.40 12.97
CA ASN A 448 -17.63 23.50 12.86
C ASN A 448 -17.29 22.04 13.18
N LYS A 449 -16.63 21.81 14.31
CA LYS A 449 -16.39 20.49 14.87
C LYS A 449 -17.40 20.23 15.98
N ASN A 450 -18.40 19.39 15.70
CA ASN A 450 -19.50 19.07 16.61
C ASN A 450 -19.08 18.12 17.76
N ILE A 451 -18.01 18.46 18.48
CA ILE A 451 -17.50 17.69 19.63
C ILE A 451 -17.35 18.64 20.81
N THR A 452 -17.91 18.25 21.95
CA THR A 452 -17.78 19.01 23.19
C THR A 452 -16.50 18.63 23.95
N GLU A 453 -16.10 19.49 24.89
CA GLU A 453 -14.99 19.16 25.78
C GLU A 453 -15.28 17.92 26.64
N ASP A 454 -16.53 17.78 27.10
CA ASP A 454 -16.98 16.63 27.90
C ASP A 454 -16.93 15.32 27.11
N ASP A 455 -17.24 15.34 25.81
CA ASP A 455 -17.12 14.17 24.93
C ASP A 455 -15.67 13.66 24.89
N ILE A 456 -14.71 14.58 24.80
CA ILE A 456 -13.28 14.26 24.74
C ILE A 456 -12.81 13.65 26.06
N TYR A 457 -13.16 14.26 27.20
CA TYR A 457 -12.75 13.74 28.51
C TYR A 457 -13.44 12.43 28.87
N THR A 458 -14.72 12.28 28.52
CA THR A 458 -15.44 10.99 28.64
C THR A 458 -14.72 9.91 27.84
N THR A 459 -14.26 10.23 26.63
CA THR A 459 -13.45 9.31 25.81
C THR A 459 -12.13 8.97 26.48
N CYS A 460 -11.41 9.94 27.06
CA CYS A 460 -10.21 9.69 27.86
C CYS A 460 -10.48 8.67 28.97
N HIS A 461 -11.56 8.86 29.74
CA HIS A 461 -11.95 7.91 30.79
C HIS A 461 -12.21 6.51 30.23
N ARG A 462 -12.97 6.40 29.13
CA ARG A 462 -13.29 5.11 28.49
C ARG A 462 -12.05 4.37 27.97
N VAL A 463 -11.09 5.10 27.40
CA VAL A 463 -9.85 4.53 26.85
C VAL A 463 -8.90 4.11 27.96
N PHE A 464 -8.59 4.99 28.91
CA PHE A 464 -7.61 4.67 29.94
C PHE A 464 -8.12 3.60 30.93
N SER A 465 -9.43 3.54 31.19
CA SER A 465 -10.03 2.49 32.03
C SER A 465 -9.88 1.08 31.46
N ARG A 466 -9.66 0.94 30.14
CA ARG A 466 -9.49 -0.32 29.40
C ARG A 466 -8.02 -0.73 29.22
N GLY A 467 -7.08 -0.02 29.84
CA GLY A 467 -5.67 -0.42 29.88
C GLY A 467 -4.78 0.13 28.77
N TRP A 468 -5.30 0.94 27.84
CA TRP A 468 -4.45 1.69 26.92
C TRP A 468 -3.57 2.69 27.68
N ASN A 469 -2.27 2.63 27.44
CA ASN A 469 -1.28 3.50 28.11
C ASN A 469 -0.84 4.68 27.24
N LYS A 470 -1.30 4.74 25.99
CA LYS A 470 -0.91 5.76 25.02
C LYS A 470 -2.13 6.33 24.30
N MET A 471 -2.23 7.65 24.31
CA MET A 471 -3.24 8.41 23.56
C MET A 471 -2.57 9.52 22.75
N LYS A 472 -2.94 9.67 21.48
CA LYS A 472 -2.50 10.79 20.63
C LYS A 472 -3.68 11.71 20.34
N LEU A 473 -3.49 13.01 20.47
CA LEU A 473 -4.46 14.06 20.19
C LEU A 473 -3.90 14.94 19.06
N TYR A 474 -4.66 15.10 17.98
CA TYR A 474 -4.32 15.95 16.85
C TYR A 474 -5.04 17.30 16.89
N PHE A 475 -4.29 18.37 16.68
CA PHE A 475 -4.79 19.74 16.61
C PHE A 475 -4.25 20.48 15.39
N ILE A 476 -4.92 21.56 15.04
CA ILE A 476 -4.55 22.52 14.01
C ILE A 476 -4.33 23.87 14.71
N ILE A 477 -3.23 24.55 14.38
CA ILE A 477 -2.92 25.92 14.81
C ILE A 477 -2.93 26.86 13.60
N GLY A 478 -3.15 28.15 13.81
CA GLY A 478 -3.32 29.14 12.75
C GLY A 478 -4.72 29.16 12.15
N LEU A 479 -5.72 28.70 12.90
CA LEU A 479 -7.11 28.71 12.48
C LEU A 479 -7.68 30.15 12.43
N PRO A 480 -8.67 30.44 11.58
CA PRO A 480 -9.28 31.76 11.52
C PRO A 480 -9.87 32.18 12.86
N THR A 481 -9.64 33.43 13.28
CA THR A 481 -10.07 33.99 14.59
C THR A 481 -9.41 33.36 15.82
N GLU A 482 -8.37 32.52 15.67
CA GLU A 482 -7.68 31.88 16.80
C GLU A 482 -6.93 32.90 17.66
N GLU A 483 -7.10 32.80 18.97
CA GLU A 483 -6.45 33.66 19.97
C GLU A 483 -5.48 32.84 20.82
N GLU A 484 -4.62 33.53 21.58
CA GLU A 484 -3.62 32.89 22.46
C GLU A 484 -4.27 31.92 23.48
N ASP A 485 -5.45 32.27 24.00
CA ASP A 485 -6.19 31.42 24.95
C ASP A 485 -6.64 30.09 24.34
N ASP A 486 -6.87 30.03 23.02
CA ASP A 486 -7.23 28.81 22.31
C ASP A 486 -6.02 27.88 22.13
N ILE A 487 -4.84 28.47 21.85
CA ILE A 487 -3.56 27.76 21.82
C ILE A 487 -3.25 27.19 23.21
N MET A 488 -3.44 28.00 24.26
CA MET A 488 -3.33 27.53 25.64
C MET A 488 -4.34 26.41 25.93
N GLY A 489 -5.54 26.47 25.33
CA GLY A 489 -6.56 25.43 25.35
C GLY A 489 -6.05 24.07 24.89
N ILE A 490 -5.22 24.03 23.83
CA ILE A 490 -4.60 22.77 23.34
C ILE A 490 -3.74 22.13 24.43
N ALA A 491 -2.87 22.93 25.07
CA ALA A 491 -2.02 22.44 26.14
C ALA A 491 -2.83 22.04 27.39
N LYS A 492 -3.89 22.80 27.72
CA LYS A 492 -4.79 22.51 28.86
C LYS A 492 -5.48 21.16 28.65
N MET A 493 -5.99 20.90 27.45
CA MET A 493 -6.59 19.61 27.10
C MET A 493 -5.59 18.46 27.16
N GLY A 494 -4.37 18.64 26.64
CA GLY A 494 -3.31 17.63 26.73
C GLY A 494 -2.93 17.29 28.19
N ARG A 495 -2.85 18.32 29.05
CA ARG A 495 -2.67 18.15 30.50
C ARG A 495 -3.83 17.39 31.13
N GLN A 496 -5.07 17.78 30.83
CA GLN A 496 -6.26 17.16 31.42
C GLN A 496 -6.38 15.69 31.02
N ALA A 497 -6.15 15.34 29.75
CA ALA A 497 -6.10 13.95 29.30
C ALA A 497 -5.01 13.15 30.04
N TYR A 498 -3.85 13.75 30.32
CA TYR A 498 -2.78 13.12 31.09
C TYR A 498 -3.16 12.91 32.57
N GLU A 499 -3.81 13.89 33.21
CA GLU A 499 -4.30 13.75 34.58
C GLU A 499 -5.42 12.70 34.68
N ILE A 500 -6.33 12.62 33.71
CA ILE A 500 -7.33 11.53 33.63
C ILE A 500 -6.62 10.18 33.50
N GLY A 501 -5.63 10.07 32.61
CA GLY A 501 -4.87 8.83 32.42
C GLY A 501 -4.17 8.34 33.69
N LYS A 502 -3.68 9.25 34.55
CA LYS A 502 -3.06 8.90 35.84
C LYS A 502 -4.01 8.23 36.82
N LEU A 503 -5.32 8.49 36.72
CA LEU A 503 -6.32 7.84 37.57
C LEU A 503 -6.37 6.32 37.32
N TYR A 504 -5.97 5.89 36.13
CA TYR A 504 -6.01 4.49 35.70
C TYR A 504 -4.63 3.84 35.62
N GLN A 505 -3.58 4.61 35.33
CA GLN A 505 -2.24 4.07 35.07
C GLN A 505 -1.14 4.83 35.80
N LYS A 506 -0.33 4.10 36.58
CA LYS A 506 0.78 4.67 37.36
C LYS A 506 2.12 4.66 36.61
N ASN A 507 2.33 3.71 35.68
CA ASN A 507 3.59 3.52 34.94
C ASN A 507 3.31 3.48 33.43
N ARG A 508 4.20 4.08 32.62
CA ARG A 508 4.21 4.06 31.13
C ARG A 508 3.11 4.86 30.42
N LEU A 509 2.33 5.68 31.13
CA LEU A 509 1.34 6.60 30.53
C LEU A 509 2.01 7.60 29.57
N GLN A 510 1.42 7.77 28.39
CA GLN A 510 1.88 8.71 27.38
C GLN A 510 0.70 9.39 26.67
N VAL A 511 0.56 10.69 26.87
CA VAL A 511 -0.30 11.55 26.05
C VAL A 511 0.57 12.32 25.07
N VAL A 512 0.27 12.21 23.77
CA VAL A 512 0.97 12.91 22.69
C VAL A 512 0.05 13.95 22.09
N VAL A 513 0.39 15.22 22.23
CA VAL A 513 -0.25 16.35 21.53
C VAL A 513 0.54 16.60 20.25
N SER A 514 -0.14 16.49 19.11
CA SER A 514 0.46 16.67 17.79
C SER A 514 -0.25 17.82 17.07
N VAL A 515 0.50 18.82 16.63
CA VAL A 515 -0.08 20.00 15.94
C VAL A 515 0.37 20.09 14.49
N SER A 516 -0.56 20.48 13.62
CA SER A 516 -0.32 20.87 12.23
C SER A 516 -0.70 22.33 12.05
N SER A 517 -0.18 22.98 11.01
CA SER A 517 -0.57 24.35 10.68
C SER A 517 -1.78 24.35 9.74
N HIS A 518 -2.69 25.31 9.90
CA HIS A 518 -3.81 25.47 9.01
C HIS A 518 -3.33 25.94 7.63
N VAL A 519 -3.68 25.18 6.60
CA VAL A 519 -3.54 25.57 5.20
C VAL A 519 -4.92 25.86 4.63
N PRO A 520 -5.22 27.11 4.19
CA PRO A 520 -6.47 27.43 3.51
C PRO A 520 -6.58 26.65 2.20
N LYS A 521 -7.50 25.68 2.14
CA LYS A 521 -7.71 24.85 0.95
C LYS A 521 -8.84 25.37 0.06
N PRO A 522 -8.70 25.31 -1.27
CA PRO A 522 -9.81 25.49 -2.21
C PRO A 522 -11.02 24.64 -1.87
N HIS A 523 -12.21 25.12 -2.26
CA HIS A 523 -13.49 24.43 -2.03
C HIS A 523 -13.81 24.19 -0.54
N THR A 524 -13.28 25.04 0.33
CA THR A 524 -13.62 25.07 1.76
C THR A 524 -14.18 26.42 2.15
N PRO A 525 -15.00 26.51 3.22
CA PRO A 525 -15.36 27.81 3.78
C PRO A 525 -14.16 28.67 4.20
N PHE A 526 -13.00 28.06 4.49
CA PHE A 526 -11.77 28.78 4.82
C PHE A 526 -10.88 29.11 3.63
N GLN A 527 -11.29 28.87 2.39
CA GLN A 527 -10.51 29.22 1.20
C GLN A 527 -10.14 30.72 1.13
N TRP A 528 -10.98 31.59 1.71
CA TRP A 528 -10.75 33.03 1.78
C TRP A 528 -9.95 33.49 3.00
N ALA A 529 -9.68 32.60 3.97
CA ALA A 529 -8.97 32.99 5.18
C ALA A 529 -7.47 33.23 4.91
N ALA A 530 -6.86 34.12 5.68
CA ALA A 530 -5.40 34.21 5.72
C ALA A 530 -4.79 32.95 6.33
N MET A 531 -3.57 32.63 5.90
CA MET A 531 -2.68 31.70 6.57
C MET A 531 -1.73 32.48 7.48
N ASP A 532 -1.44 31.93 8.67
CA ASP A 532 -0.43 32.51 9.57
C ASP A 532 0.96 32.55 8.90
N THR A 533 1.76 33.56 9.27
CA THR A 533 3.17 33.62 8.86
C THR A 533 3.99 32.54 9.57
N MET A 534 5.17 32.23 9.02
CA MET A 534 6.08 31.24 9.64
C MET A 534 6.48 31.63 11.08
N GLU A 535 6.65 32.93 11.35
CA GLU A 535 6.99 33.46 12.67
C GLU A 535 5.84 33.29 13.67
N GLN A 536 4.60 33.50 13.23
CA GLN A 536 3.41 33.27 14.05
C GLN A 536 3.25 31.78 14.39
N ILE A 537 3.47 30.91 13.41
CA ILE A 537 3.46 29.45 13.62
C ILE A 537 4.54 29.05 14.61
N ASP A 538 5.77 29.57 14.50
CA ASP A 538 6.85 29.30 15.45
C ASP A 538 6.49 29.71 16.86
N ALA A 539 5.99 30.93 17.05
CA ALA A 539 5.62 31.43 18.36
C ALA A 539 4.58 30.52 19.04
N LYS A 540 3.58 30.04 18.28
CA LYS A 540 2.57 29.09 18.75
C LYS A 540 3.19 27.72 19.08
N GLN A 541 4.06 27.19 18.22
CA GLN A 541 4.74 25.90 18.45
C GLN A 541 5.66 25.95 19.68
N ASP A 542 6.40 27.04 19.88
CA ASP A 542 7.31 27.21 21.01
C ASP A 542 6.57 27.38 22.33
N MET A 543 5.44 28.08 22.33
CA MET A 543 4.53 28.12 23.47
C MET A 543 4.09 26.71 23.89
N LEU A 544 3.59 25.91 22.95
CA LEU A 544 3.15 24.54 23.22
C LEU A 544 4.31 23.63 23.67
N ARG A 545 5.50 23.79 23.09
CA ARG A 545 6.72 23.06 23.48
C ARG A 545 7.17 23.40 24.90
N SER A 546 7.05 24.67 25.31
CA SER A 546 7.32 25.11 26.67
C SER A 546 6.31 24.52 27.66
N LEU A 547 5.02 24.61 27.34
CA LEU A 547 3.94 24.06 28.16
C LEU A 547 3.99 22.53 28.27
N SER A 548 4.40 21.82 27.23
CA SER A 548 4.52 20.36 27.26
C SER A 548 5.54 19.88 28.28
N LYS A 549 6.66 20.58 28.42
CA LYS A 549 7.67 20.31 29.46
C LYS A 549 7.10 20.56 30.86
N LYS A 550 6.37 21.67 31.04
CA LYS A 550 5.75 22.05 32.32
C LYS A 550 4.64 21.07 32.74
N TRP A 551 3.84 20.58 31.79
CA TRP A 551 2.62 19.79 32.05
C TRP A 551 2.74 18.30 31.69
N LYS A 552 3.96 17.83 31.39
CA LYS A 552 4.33 16.41 31.27
C LYS A 552 3.60 15.62 30.16
N PHE A 553 3.14 16.28 29.10
CA PHE A 553 2.71 15.61 27.86
C PHE A 553 3.80 15.65 26.79
N LYS A 554 3.77 14.73 25.83
CA LYS A 554 4.68 14.75 24.67
C LYS A 554 4.14 15.67 23.59
N PHE A 555 4.97 16.55 23.06
CA PHE A 555 4.61 17.43 21.97
C PHE A 555 5.28 17.01 20.65
N ARG A 556 4.51 17.04 19.57
CA ARG A 556 4.98 16.89 18.19
C ARG A 556 4.35 18.00 17.35
N HIS A 557 5.04 18.46 16.32
CA HIS A 557 4.52 19.45 15.38
C HIS A 557 4.99 19.10 13.97
N HIS A 558 4.27 19.62 12.97
CA HIS A 558 4.67 19.54 11.57
C HIS A 558 5.68 20.64 11.24
N GLU A 559 6.45 20.44 10.18
CA GLU A 559 7.38 21.43 9.65
C GLU A 559 6.60 22.60 9.00
N LYS A 560 6.85 23.83 9.45
CA LYS A 560 6.11 25.02 9.02
C LYS A 560 6.35 25.37 7.55
N ARG A 561 7.56 25.08 7.06
CA ARG A 561 7.98 25.35 5.68
C ARG A 561 7.14 24.59 4.66
N ILE A 562 6.83 23.32 4.95
CA ILE A 562 5.92 22.49 4.12
C ILE A 562 4.57 23.19 4.06
N SER A 563 3.99 23.55 5.20
CA SER A 563 2.66 24.14 5.25
C SER A 563 2.59 25.47 4.49
N HIS A 564 3.62 26.31 4.63
CA HIS A 564 3.68 27.61 3.95
C HIS A 564 3.79 27.46 2.42
N LEU A 565 4.64 26.55 1.95
CA LEU A 565 4.75 26.25 0.51
C LEU A 565 3.45 25.63 -0.03
N GLU A 566 2.86 24.70 0.72
CA GLU A 566 1.56 24.10 0.40
C GLU A 566 0.45 25.16 0.32
N GLY A 567 0.45 26.18 1.19
CA GLY A 567 -0.52 27.28 1.12
C GLY A 567 -0.41 28.13 -0.14
N ILE A 568 0.82 28.37 -0.62
CA ILE A 568 1.05 29.09 -1.89
C ILE A 568 0.57 28.24 -3.07
N VAL A 569 0.96 26.96 -3.12
CA VAL A 569 0.65 26.10 -4.26
C VAL A 569 -0.82 25.70 -4.28
N ALA A 570 -1.44 25.38 -3.14
CA ALA A 570 -2.84 24.96 -3.07
C ALA A 570 -3.81 26.07 -3.48
N ARG A 571 -3.48 27.34 -3.20
CA ARG A 571 -4.24 28.50 -3.70
C ARG A 571 -3.65 29.12 -4.95
N GLY A 572 -2.66 28.45 -5.56
CA GLY A 572 -1.93 28.94 -6.70
C GLY A 572 -2.79 29.06 -7.95
N ASP A 573 -2.40 29.99 -8.82
CA ASP A 573 -2.92 30.10 -10.18
C ASP A 573 -1.85 29.66 -11.19
N THR A 574 -2.11 29.80 -12.49
CA THR A 574 -1.17 29.40 -13.55
C THR A 574 0.26 29.94 -13.40
N ARG A 575 0.46 31.07 -12.69
CA ARG A 575 1.80 31.63 -12.46
C ARG A 575 2.63 30.76 -11.53
N THR A 576 2.02 29.97 -10.65
CA THR A 576 2.76 29.05 -9.75
C THR A 576 3.31 27.84 -10.48
N SER A 577 2.84 27.53 -11.69
CA SER A 577 3.42 26.46 -12.53
C SER A 577 4.90 26.72 -12.84
N TRP A 578 5.26 27.99 -13.09
CA TRP A 578 6.66 28.38 -13.26
C TRP A 578 7.50 28.11 -12.01
N LEU A 579 6.94 28.41 -10.82
CA LEU A 579 7.61 28.20 -9.55
C LEU A 579 7.92 26.71 -9.33
N ILE A 580 6.95 25.84 -9.63
CA ILE A 580 7.09 24.38 -9.51
C ILE A 580 8.17 23.87 -10.48
N GLU A 581 8.11 24.28 -11.74
CA GLU A 581 9.07 23.84 -12.76
C GLU A 581 10.48 24.35 -12.49
N GLU A 582 10.64 25.60 -12.08
CA GLU A 582 11.96 26.17 -11.79
C GLU A 582 12.59 25.52 -10.54
N ALA A 583 11.81 25.31 -9.48
CA ALA A 583 12.30 24.58 -8.30
C ALA A 583 12.74 23.16 -8.68
N TRP A 584 11.94 22.49 -9.52
CA TRP A 584 12.28 21.18 -10.07
C TRP A 584 13.56 21.22 -10.92
N ARG A 585 13.74 22.18 -11.82
CA ARG A 585 14.96 22.31 -12.63
C ARG A 585 16.21 22.51 -11.78
N ARG A 586 16.08 23.20 -10.64
CA ARG A 586 17.17 23.39 -9.66
C ARG A 586 17.42 22.19 -8.74
N GLY A 587 16.62 21.12 -8.87
CA GLY A 587 16.82 19.85 -8.17
C GLY A 587 15.85 19.57 -7.00
N ALA A 588 14.82 20.38 -6.79
CA ALA A 588 13.81 20.11 -5.77
C ALA A 588 12.99 18.85 -6.10
N ARG A 589 12.97 17.88 -5.18
CA ARG A 589 12.27 16.58 -5.29
C ARG A 589 11.78 16.16 -3.91
N PHE A 590 10.69 15.39 -3.86
CA PHE A 590 10.15 14.83 -2.62
C PHE A 590 9.92 15.88 -1.51
N ASP A 591 9.44 17.05 -1.89
CA ASP A 591 9.30 18.21 -1.00
C ASP A 591 8.22 18.03 0.09
N GLY A 592 7.40 16.97 0.01
CA GLY A 592 6.52 16.53 1.09
C GLY A 592 7.23 15.82 2.25
N TRP A 593 8.50 15.43 2.09
CA TRP A 593 9.31 14.77 3.12
C TRP A 593 10.17 15.79 3.87
N ASP A 594 10.00 15.89 5.20
CA ASP A 594 10.67 16.88 6.05
C ASP A 594 12.18 17.01 5.80
N GLU A 595 12.87 15.89 5.62
CA GLU A 595 14.33 15.86 5.40
C GLU A 595 14.72 16.43 4.03
N HIS A 596 13.93 16.14 3.00
CA HIS A 596 14.13 16.63 1.65
C HIS A 596 13.79 18.12 1.54
N LEU A 597 12.64 18.56 2.08
CA LEU A 597 12.34 19.98 2.05
C LEU A 597 13.40 20.80 2.80
N LYS A 598 13.92 20.30 3.93
CA LYS A 598 14.99 20.99 4.65
C LYS A 598 16.25 21.14 3.81
N ARG A 599 16.62 20.11 3.04
CA ARG A 599 17.75 20.14 2.11
C ARG A 599 17.49 21.06 0.90
N ASN A 600 16.26 21.07 0.39
CA ASN A 600 15.85 21.83 -0.79
C ASN A 600 15.40 23.25 -0.44
N TRP A 601 15.42 23.67 0.83
CA TRP A 601 14.81 24.93 1.24
C TRP A 601 15.47 26.14 0.57
N ASP A 602 16.80 26.13 0.43
CA ASP A 602 17.53 27.21 -0.23
C ASP A 602 17.12 27.31 -1.70
N ILE A 603 16.93 26.17 -2.38
CA ILE A 603 16.37 26.13 -3.75
C ILE A 603 15.00 26.81 -3.79
N TRP A 604 14.10 26.46 -2.87
CA TRP A 604 12.76 27.05 -2.83
C TRP A 604 12.79 28.55 -2.50
N GLN A 605 13.65 29.00 -1.59
CA GLN A 605 13.78 30.42 -1.28
C GLN A 605 14.26 31.23 -2.48
N GLU A 606 15.36 30.81 -3.11
CA GLU A 606 15.88 31.48 -4.31
C GLU A 606 14.88 31.46 -5.47
N THR A 607 14.15 30.34 -5.64
CA THR A 607 13.13 30.20 -6.68
C THR A 607 11.94 31.11 -6.39
N LEU A 608 11.50 31.23 -5.14
CA LEU A 608 10.43 32.15 -4.75
C LEU A 608 10.83 33.61 -5.00
N GLU A 609 12.04 34.01 -4.61
CA GLU A 609 12.55 35.36 -4.85
C GLU A 609 12.67 35.67 -6.35
N ALA A 610 13.20 34.73 -7.13
CA ALA A 610 13.29 34.86 -8.59
C ALA A 610 11.90 34.94 -9.24
N TRP A 611 10.95 34.14 -8.75
CA TRP A 611 9.58 34.13 -9.23
C TRP A 611 8.86 35.45 -8.96
N GLU A 612 8.98 36.00 -7.74
CA GLU A 612 8.40 37.29 -7.37
C GLU A 612 8.96 38.42 -8.24
N ALA A 613 10.28 38.42 -8.48
CA ALA A 613 10.93 39.38 -9.38
C ALA A 613 10.48 39.21 -10.83
N HIS A 614 10.40 37.97 -11.32
CA HIS A 614 10.01 37.64 -12.69
C HIS A 614 8.54 37.98 -12.99
N GLN A 615 7.63 37.63 -12.08
CA GLN A 615 6.19 37.87 -12.24
C GLN A 615 5.77 39.26 -11.77
N GLN A 616 6.65 40.01 -11.09
CA GLN A 616 6.33 41.28 -10.44
C GLN A 616 5.13 41.15 -9.48
N ILE A 617 5.12 40.08 -8.68
CA ILE A 617 4.08 39.78 -7.69
C ILE A 617 4.69 39.58 -6.31
N ASP A 618 3.87 39.73 -5.28
CA ASP A 618 4.20 39.37 -3.90
C ASP A 618 3.53 38.03 -3.58
N ARG A 619 4.29 37.02 -3.12
CA ARG A 619 3.74 35.69 -2.78
C ARG A 619 2.64 35.74 -1.71
N SER A 620 2.58 36.82 -0.91
CA SER A 620 1.55 37.02 0.11
C SER A 620 0.14 37.08 -0.47
N ILE A 621 -0.04 37.35 -1.77
CA ILE A 621 -1.38 37.29 -2.40
C ILE A 621 -2.03 35.91 -2.28
N TYR A 622 -1.23 34.84 -2.20
CA TYR A 622 -1.70 33.45 -2.00
C TYR A 622 -1.84 33.05 -0.54
N LEU A 623 -1.44 33.92 0.40
CA LEU A 623 -1.43 33.65 1.85
C LEU A 623 -2.35 34.59 2.63
N ARG A 624 -2.67 35.78 2.12
CA ARG A 624 -3.58 36.75 2.73
C ARG A 624 -5.05 36.31 2.73
N THR A 625 -5.89 37.09 3.41
CA THR A 625 -7.34 37.02 3.29
C THR A 625 -7.76 37.43 1.87
N LEU A 626 -8.55 36.61 1.20
CA LEU A 626 -9.08 36.90 -0.14
C LEU A 626 -10.46 37.56 -0.05
N PRO A 627 -10.79 38.49 -0.96
CA PRO A 627 -12.12 39.09 -1.01
C PRO A 627 -13.19 38.07 -1.39
N LEU A 628 -14.35 38.13 -0.74
CA LEU A 628 -15.47 37.22 -1.01
C LEU A 628 -16.11 37.43 -2.40
N ASP A 629 -15.92 38.59 -2.99
CA ASP A 629 -16.43 39.01 -4.29
C ASP A 629 -15.33 39.02 -5.39
N GLY A 630 -14.15 38.48 -5.09
CA GLY A 630 -13.09 38.29 -6.08
C GLY A 630 -13.12 36.90 -6.71
N HIS A 631 -12.79 36.84 -8.00
CA HIS A 631 -12.66 35.58 -8.73
C HIS A 631 -11.48 34.75 -8.23
N LEU A 632 -11.65 33.43 -8.23
CA LEU A 632 -10.67 32.45 -7.72
C LEU A 632 -10.20 31.49 -8.83
N PRO A 633 -8.95 31.01 -8.79
CA PRO A 633 -8.39 30.14 -9.85
C PRO A 633 -9.17 28.84 -10.08
N TRP A 634 -9.82 28.32 -9.04
CA TRP A 634 -10.53 27.03 -9.05
C TRP A 634 -12.07 27.16 -9.18
N GLU A 635 -12.60 28.36 -9.41
CA GLU A 635 -14.06 28.60 -9.42
C GLU A 635 -14.78 27.95 -10.61
N HIS A 636 -14.05 27.70 -11.70
CA HIS A 636 -14.57 27.03 -12.89
C HIS A 636 -14.82 25.53 -12.67
N ILE A 637 -14.43 24.98 -11.51
CA ILE A 637 -14.68 23.58 -11.15
C ILE A 637 -15.90 23.51 -10.23
N ASP A 638 -16.99 22.92 -10.73
CA ASP A 638 -18.21 22.71 -9.96
C ASP A 638 -18.14 21.39 -9.17
N VAL A 639 -17.97 21.52 -7.85
CA VAL A 639 -17.95 20.42 -6.88
C VAL A 639 -19.35 20.04 -6.36
N GLY A 640 -20.41 20.56 -6.98
CA GLY A 640 -21.82 20.28 -6.67
C GLY A 640 -22.41 21.13 -5.53
N LEU A 641 -21.73 22.19 -5.10
CA LEU A 641 -22.19 23.07 -4.02
C LEU A 641 -22.86 24.32 -4.60
N THR A 642 -24.01 24.72 -4.05
CA THR A 642 -24.67 25.95 -4.50
C THR A 642 -23.83 27.19 -4.21
N GLU A 643 -23.93 28.14 -5.12
CA GLU A 643 -23.29 29.45 -4.98
C GLU A 643 -23.60 30.09 -3.62
N GLY A 644 -22.57 30.65 -2.98
CA GLY A 644 -22.68 31.33 -1.69
C GLY A 644 -22.76 30.40 -0.46
N PHE A 645 -22.90 29.08 -0.60
CA PHE A 645 -22.91 28.14 0.54
C PHE A 645 -21.63 28.26 1.37
N LEU A 646 -20.46 28.16 0.73
CA LEU A 646 -19.16 28.25 1.41
C LEU A 646 -18.98 29.61 2.10
N ALA A 647 -19.38 30.71 1.45
CA ALA A 647 -19.30 32.06 2.00
C ALA A 647 -20.23 32.25 3.22
N LYS A 648 -21.40 31.59 3.23
CA LYS A 648 -22.30 31.58 4.38
C LYS A 648 -21.69 30.84 5.57
N GLU A 649 -21.06 29.69 5.34
CA GLU A 649 -20.36 28.97 6.41
C GLU A 649 -19.13 29.73 6.93
N TYR A 650 -18.40 30.42 6.06
CA TYR A 650 -17.33 31.34 6.48
C TYR A 650 -17.87 32.46 7.37
N LYS A 651 -18.96 33.13 7.00
CA LYS A 651 -19.58 34.16 7.83
C LYS A 651 -20.06 33.62 9.19
N LYS A 652 -20.56 32.39 9.25
CA LYS A 652 -20.93 31.73 10.51
C LYS A 652 -19.72 31.47 11.40
N SER A 653 -18.56 31.10 10.84
CA SER A 653 -17.34 30.86 11.61
C SER A 653 -16.87 32.10 12.35
N LEU A 654 -16.95 33.28 11.69
CA LEU A 654 -16.59 34.56 12.30
C LEU A 654 -17.45 34.89 13.54
N GLY A 655 -18.67 34.36 13.61
CA GLY A 655 -19.56 34.47 14.76
C GLY A 655 -19.53 33.28 15.72
N SER A 656 -18.57 32.36 15.59
CA SER A 656 -18.50 31.09 16.35
C SER A 656 -19.81 30.28 16.31
N LYS A 657 -20.55 30.32 15.19
CA LYS A 657 -21.84 29.64 15.05
C LYS A 657 -21.66 28.24 14.50
N LEU A 658 -22.20 27.25 15.21
CA LEU A 658 -22.26 25.86 14.75
C LEU A 658 -23.25 25.67 13.60
N SER A 659 -22.98 24.63 12.84
CA SER A 659 -23.85 24.07 11.83
C SER A 659 -24.01 22.57 12.09
N PRO A 660 -25.25 22.09 12.28
CA PRO A 660 -25.50 20.71 12.68
C PRO A 660 -25.07 19.71 11.58
N PRO A 661 -24.66 18.48 11.95
CA PRO A 661 -24.23 17.48 10.99
C PRO A 661 -25.39 17.01 10.11
N CYS A 662 -25.14 16.89 8.81
CA CYS A 662 -26.12 16.50 7.80
C CYS A 662 -26.43 14.99 7.87
N GLY A 663 -27.61 14.55 7.45
CA GLY A 663 -27.97 13.13 7.35
C GLY A 663 -28.16 12.42 8.70
N LYS A 664 -28.05 13.16 9.82
CA LYS A 664 -28.28 12.68 11.19
C LYS A 664 -29.63 13.17 11.73
N PRO A 665 -30.31 12.41 12.61
CA PRO A 665 -31.44 12.93 13.36
C PRO A 665 -31.06 14.20 14.11
N ASN A 666 -31.97 15.17 14.21
CA ASN A 666 -31.68 16.43 14.88
C ASN A 666 -31.13 16.23 16.32
N LYS A 667 -30.01 16.88 16.63
CA LYS A 667 -29.22 16.76 17.88
C LYS A 667 -28.54 15.40 18.12
N ALA A 668 -28.61 14.45 17.20
CA ALA A 668 -27.88 13.19 17.31
C ALA A 668 -26.41 13.38 16.89
N GLN A 669 -25.49 12.83 17.67
CA GLN A 669 -24.06 12.80 17.33
C GLN A 669 -23.71 11.61 16.42
N VAL A 670 -24.37 10.46 16.61
CA VAL A 670 -24.19 9.22 15.83
C VAL A 670 -25.53 8.68 15.32
N HIS A 671 -25.46 7.74 14.39
CA HIS A 671 -26.62 6.97 13.97
C HIS A 671 -26.95 5.87 14.98
N HIS A 672 -28.24 5.48 15.02
CA HIS A 672 -28.66 4.29 15.76
C HIS A 672 -28.06 3.04 15.11
N THR A 673 -27.61 2.10 15.94
CA THR A 673 -26.90 0.89 15.49
C THR A 673 -27.73 -0.39 15.67
N ASN A 674 -29.03 -0.26 15.91
CA ASN A 674 -30.02 -1.34 15.99
C ASN A 674 -31.38 -0.92 15.40
N LEU A 675 -32.18 -1.89 14.98
CA LEU A 675 -33.47 -1.68 14.31
C LEU A 675 -34.51 -1.06 15.24
N GLN A 676 -34.60 -1.51 16.50
CA GLN A 676 -35.56 -0.99 17.47
C GLN A 676 -35.46 0.54 17.60
N ASP A 677 -34.26 1.06 17.83
CA ASP A 677 -34.01 2.49 17.98
C ASP A 677 -34.14 3.24 16.65
N ALA A 678 -33.67 2.64 15.54
CA ALA A 678 -33.76 3.24 14.21
C ALA A 678 -35.22 3.40 13.73
N LEU A 679 -36.07 2.40 13.97
CA LEU A 679 -37.51 2.43 13.66
C LEU A 679 -38.28 3.35 14.62
N GLY A 680 -37.86 3.41 15.89
CA GLY A 680 -38.40 4.32 16.90
C GLY A 680 -38.04 5.81 16.67
N GLU A 681 -37.08 6.10 15.79
CA GLU A 681 -36.62 7.47 15.53
C GLU A 681 -37.64 8.29 14.71
N THR A 682 -38.25 9.25 15.40
CA THR A 682 -39.25 10.16 14.84
C THR A 682 -38.69 11.51 14.40
N ARG A 683 -37.46 11.87 14.81
CA ARG A 683 -36.83 13.13 14.41
C ARG A 683 -36.43 13.07 12.94
N LYS A 684 -36.62 14.19 12.23
CA LYS A 684 -36.16 14.35 10.84
C LYS A 684 -34.63 14.38 10.77
N LEU A 685 -34.09 13.86 9.67
CA LEU A 685 -32.68 14.03 9.33
C LEU A 685 -32.40 15.50 9.00
N VAL A 686 -31.24 16.00 9.40
CA VAL A 686 -30.79 17.37 9.14
C VAL A 686 -30.29 17.49 7.70
N CYS A 687 -30.75 18.50 6.96
CA CYS A 687 -30.18 18.92 5.68
C CYS A 687 -29.28 20.13 5.90
N TYR A 688 -28.08 20.13 5.29
CA TYR A 688 -27.20 21.28 5.36
C TYR A 688 -27.60 22.43 4.42
N HIS A 689 -28.55 22.17 3.52
CA HIS A 689 -28.94 23.09 2.44
C HIS A 689 -27.75 23.60 1.63
N CYS A 690 -26.79 22.69 1.34
CA CYS A 690 -25.59 22.98 0.58
C CYS A 690 -25.78 22.93 -0.94
N GLY A 691 -27.02 22.78 -1.40
CA GLY A 691 -27.38 22.72 -2.82
C GLY A 691 -27.49 21.32 -3.42
N ILE A 692 -26.86 20.34 -2.78
CA ILE A 692 -26.91 18.93 -3.21
C ILE A 692 -28.31 18.37 -3.00
N ALA A 693 -28.90 17.80 -4.04
CA ALA A 693 -30.21 17.17 -4.04
C ALA A 693 -30.16 15.77 -3.39
N CYS A 694 -29.89 15.70 -2.07
CA CYS A 694 -29.90 14.45 -1.33
C CYS A 694 -31.33 13.94 -1.10
N ASP A 695 -31.54 12.63 -1.26
CA ASP A 695 -32.74 11.94 -0.79
C ASP A 695 -32.54 11.46 0.66
N LEU A 696 -33.10 12.22 1.61
CA LEU A 696 -32.97 11.91 3.04
C LEU A 696 -33.83 10.72 3.47
N ASP A 697 -34.90 10.42 2.73
CA ASP A 697 -35.77 9.28 3.03
C ASP A 697 -35.10 7.97 2.57
N ASP A 698 -34.47 7.98 1.40
CA ASP A 698 -33.60 6.88 0.93
C ASP A 698 -32.44 6.64 1.89
N MET A 699 -31.75 7.70 2.36
CA MET A 699 -30.70 7.56 3.38
C MET A 699 -31.22 6.92 4.68
N LYS A 700 -32.44 7.25 5.10
CA LYS A 700 -33.06 6.62 6.28
C LYS A 700 -33.39 5.16 6.01
N GLN A 701 -33.94 4.85 4.84
CA GLN A 701 -34.32 3.48 4.46
C GLN A 701 -33.10 2.58 4.32
N LYS A 702 -32.06 3.01 3.62
CA LYS A 702 -30.78 2.27 3.49
C LYS A 702 -30.18 1.88 4.84
N ARG A 703 -30.27 2.77 5.83
CA ARG A 703 -29.83 2.45 7.20
C ARG A 703 -30.63 1.30 7.80
N ILE A 704 -31.95 1.32 7.66
CA ILE A 704 -32.82 0.24 8.15
C ILE A 704 -32.46 -1.07 7.44
N ASP A 705 -32.24 -1.02 6.12
CA ASP A 705 -31.87 -2.20 5.33
C ASP A 705 -30.53 -2.77 5.80
N TYR A 706 -29.52 -1.93 6.01
CA TYR A 706 -28.21 -2.34 6.50
C TYR A 706 -28.27 -2.97 7.91
N LEU A 707 -29.08 -2.42 8.81
CA LEU A 707 -29.29 -3.02 10.14
C LEU A 707 -30.03 -4.36 10.06
N THR A 708 -30.96 -4.49 9.12
CA THR A 708 -31.70 -5.73 8.84
C THR A 708 -30.77 -6.82 8.30
N VAL A 709 -29.96 -6.51 7.28
CA VAL A 709 -28.94 -7.42 6.72
C VAL A 709 -27.94 -7.88 7.78
N MET A 710 -27.68 -7.03 8.77
CA MET A 710 -26.79 -7.32 9.88
C MET A 710 -27.45 -8.05 11.05
N GLY A 711 -28.77 -8.25 11.04
CA GLY A 711 -29.52 -8.89 12.11
C GLY A 711 -29.46 -8.11 13.43
N ALA A 712 -29.31 -6.79 13.37
CA ALA A 712 -29.15 -5.93 14.54
C ALA A 712 -30.52 -5.51 15.10
N GLU A 713 -31.30 -6.45 15.63
CA GLU A 713 -32.68 -6.20 16.07
C GLU A 713 -32.77 -5.25 17.28
N GLU A 714 -32.08 -5.61 18.37
CA GLU A 714 -32.12 -4.90 19.65
C GLU A 714 -30.78 -4.23 19.99
N PRO A 715 -30.78 -3.21 20.88
CA PRO A 715 -29.55 -2.65 21.42
C PRO A 715 -28.74 -3.72 22.15
N VAL A 716 -27.50 -3.93 21.73
CA VAL A 716 -26.56 -4.78 22.48
C VAL A 716 -26.04 -3.96 23.65
N GLY A 717 -26.48 -4.28 24.86
CA GLY A 717 -25.93 -3.71 26.08
C GLY A 717 -24.41 -3.95 26.19
N PRO A 718 -23.68 -3.20 27.03
CA PRO A 718 -22.32 -3.56 27.37
C PRO A 718 -22.27 -5.03 27.80
N LYS A 719 -21.33 -5.83 27.28
CA LYS A 719 -21.21 -7.25 27.64
C LYS A 719 -21.13 -7.39 29.17
N GLU A 720 -22.22 -7.83 29.82
CA GLU A 720 -22.28 -8.06 31.27
C GLU A 720 -21.23 -9.12 31.67
N GLY A 721 -20.40 -8.79 32.66
CA GLY A 721 -19.34 -9.68 33.18
C GLY A 721 -17.92 -9.25 32.84
N ASN A 722 -17.71 -8.27 31.97
CA ASN A 722 -16.41 -7.60 31.85
C ASN A 722 -16.31 -6.46 32.87
N ASN A 723 -16.03 -6.80 34.13
CA ASN A 723 -15.16 -5.95 34.93
C ASN A 723 -13.77 -5.96 34.27
N ALA A 724 -13.64 -5.35 33.08
CA ALA A 724 -12.38 -5.27 32.34
C ALA A 724 -11.29 -4.68 33.24
N ARG A 725 -11.69 -3.83 34.21
CA ARG A 725 -10.82 -3.26 35.24
C ARG A 725 -10.30 -4.29 36.24
N GLU A 726 -11.16 -5.07 36.90
CA GLU A 726 -10.71 -6.06 37.90
C GLU A 726 -10.09 -7.29 37.22
N ASN A 727 -10.70 -7.81 36.16
CA ASN A 727 -10.19 -8.97 35.43
C ASN A 727 -8.87 -8.68 34.70
N ALA A 728 -8.65 -7.50 34.09
CA ALA A 728 -7.37 -7.22 33.43
C ALA A 728 -6.26 -6.90 34.43
N LEU A 729 -6.55 -6.19 35.53
CA LEU A 729 -5.56 -5.92 36.59
C LEU A 729 -5.18 -7.18 37.36
N GLU A 730 -6.13 -8.03 37.72
CA GLU A 730 -5.86 -9.34 38.35
C GLU A 730 -5.13 -10.28 37.38
N ARG A 731 -5.46 -10.29 36.08
CA ARG A 731 -4.73 -11.11 35.08
C ARG A 731 -3.29 -10.63 34.87
N ILE A 732 -3.07 -9.31 34.80
CA ILE A 732 -1.73 -8.71 34.68
C ILE A 732 -0.93 -8.94 35.97
N GLN A 733 -1.55 -8.81 37.15
CA GLN A 733 -0.91 -9.07 38.44
C GLN A 733 -0.66 -10.57 38.69
N ALA A 734 -1.48 -11.46 38.13
CA ALA A 734 -1.31 -12.91 38.15
C ALA A 734 -0.37 -13.45 37.06
N GLY A 735 0.24 -12.57 36.23
CA GLY A 735 1.16 -12.98 35.15
C GLY A 735 0.49 -13.70 33.98
N LYS A 736 -0.85 -13.66 33.87
CA LYS A 736 -1.60 -14.32 32.78
C LYS A 736 -1.75 -13.37 31.60
N THR A 737 -1.25 -13.79 30.43
CA THR A 737 -1.38 -13.05 29.18
C THR A 737 -2.84 -12.99 28.71
N PRO A 738 -3.31 -11.90 28.07
CA PRO A 738 -4.73 -11.69 27.70
C PRO A 738 -5.29 -12.70 26.70
N HIS A 739 -4.45 -13.53 26.10
CA HIS A 739 -4.82 -14.51 25.11
C HIS A 739 -4.18 -15.85 25.47
N ASP A 740 -4.76 -16.52 26.46
CA ASP A 740 -4.64 -17.97 26.58
C ASP A 740 -5.62 -18.59 25.57
N PHE A 741 -5.39 -18.33 24.28
CA PHE A 741 -6.16 -19.01 23.24
C PHE A 741 -5.58 -20.41 23.12
N LYS A 742 -6.40 -21.40 23.47
CA LYS A 742 -6.05 -22.80 23.29
C LYS A 742 -5.84 -23.05 21.80
N GLN A 743 -4.59 -23.20 21.41
CA GLN A 743 -4.19 -23.71 20.10
C GLN A 743 -3.82 -25.18 20.23
N GLY A 744 -3.84 -25.90 19.12
CA GLY A 744 -3.44 -27.31 19.09
C GLY A 744 -1.99 -27.52 19.51
N GLU A 745 -1.58 -28.78 19.61
CA GLU A 745 -0.21 -29.15 19.90
C GLU A 745 0.74 -28.60 18.82
N ARG A 746 1.90 -28.08 19.23
CA ARG A 746 2.88 -27.52 18.32
C ARG A 746 3.54 -28.62 17.48
N LYS A 747 3.35 -28.59 16.16
CA LYS A 747 4.07 -29.43 15.19
C LYS A 747 5.07 -28.58 14.42
N ARG A 748 6.34 -28.99 14.39
CA ARG A 748 7.41 -28.19 13.78
C ARG A 748 7.90 -28.81 12.49
N TYR A 749 8.20 -27.97 11.50
CA TYR A 749 8.74 -28.38 10.21
C TYR A 749 9.93 -27.49 9.84
N ARG A 750 10.94 -28.05 9.21
CA ARG A 750 12.06 -27.34 8.60
C ARG A 750 11.83 -27.32 7.10
N LEU A 751 11.79 -26.14 6.52
CA LEU A 751 11.68 -25.94 5.08
C LEU A 751 13.05 -25.50 4.55
N ARG A 752 13.48 -26.11 3.43
CA ARG A 752 14.62 -25.68 2.63
C ARG A 752 14.09 -24.91 1.41
N TYR A 753 14.68 -23.76 1.07
CA TYR A 753 14.22 -22.94 -0.05
C TYR A 753 15.36 -22.24 -0.80
N THR A 754 15.09 -21.90 -2.07
CA THR A 754 15.92 -21.03 -2.90
C THR A 754 15.44 -19.59 -2.81
N LYS A 755 16.35 -18.64 -2.95
CA LYS A 755 16.08 -17.20 -2.99
C LYS A 755 16.82 -16.62 -4.20
N LEU A 756 16.18 -16.67 -5.36
CA LEU A 756 16.75 -16.34 -6.67
C LEU A 756 16.02 -15.17 -7.32
N ASN A 757 16.63 -14.58 -8.34
CA ASN A 757 16.01 -13.57 -9.20
C ASN A 757 15.40 -12.41 -8.38
N PRO A 758 14.20 -11.83 -8.65
CA PRO A 758 13.80 -10.55 -8.02
C PRO A 758 13.66 -10.66 -6.50
N VAL A 759 13.43 -11.87 -5.95
CA VAL A 759 13.36 -12.10 -4.50
C VAL A 759 14.70 -11.86 -3.82
N SER A 760 15.84 -12.07 -4.50
CA SER A 760 17.17 -11.75 -3.95
C SER A 760 17.31 -10.27 -3.54
N LEU A 761 16.56 -9.39 -4.21
CA LEU A 761 16.48 -7.95 -3.94
C LEU A 761 15.46 -7.58 -2.86
N GLN A 762 14.84 -8.57 -2.22
CA GLN A 762 14.01 -8.40 -1.04
C GLN A 762 14.83 -8.68 0.23
N GLY A 763 14.64 -7.86 1.26
CA GLY A 763 15.36 -7.98 2.51
C GLY A 763 14.85 -9.13 3.40
N HIS A 764 15.56 -9.41 4.48
CA HIS A 764 15.09 -10.40 5.47
C HIS A 764 13.73 -10.01 6.09
N GLN A 765 13.45 -8.72 6.24
CA GLN A 765 12.16 -8.23 6.76
C GLN A 765 11.00 -8.54 5.81
N ASP A 766 11.24 -8.57 4.49
CA ASP A 766 10.21 -8.91 3.51
C ASP A 766 9.92 -10.42 3.54
N LEU A 767 10.94 -11.26 3.71
CA LEU A 767 10.76 -12.71 3.92
C LEU A 767 9.94 -13.03 5.18
N LEU A 768 10.11 -12.27 6.26
CA LEU A 768 9.30 -12.42 7.48
C LEU A 768 7.80 -12.16 7.25
N ARG A 769 7.43 -11.48 6.15
CA ARG A 769 6.04 -11.22 5.75
C ARG A 769 5.56 -12.22 4.70
N ILE A 770 6.42 -12.56 3.74
CA ILE A 770 6.08 -13.46 2.62
C ILE A 770 5.78 -14.87 3.11
N ILE A 771 6.59 -15.44 4.02
CA ILE A 771 6.37 -16.82 4.49
C ILE A 771 4.99 -16.99 5.15
N PRO A 772 4.56 -16.13 6.11
CA PRO A 772 3.19 -16.17 6.61
C PRO A 772 2.12 -16.01 5.52
N ARG A 773 2.31 -15.15 4.51
CA ARG A 773 1.34 -14.98 3.42
C ARG A 773 1.14 -16.24 2.60
N ILE A 774 2.23 -16.94 2.28
CA ILE A 774 2.20 -18.24 1.58
C ILE A 774 1.40 -19.24 2.42
N MET A 775 1.69 -19.31 3.73
CA MET A 775 0.99 -20.20 4.65
C MET A 775 -0.51 -19.85 4.77
N HIS A 776 -0.86 -18.57 4.82
CA HIS A 776 -2.24 -18.10 4.89
C HIS A 776 -3.03 -18.41 3.62
N ARG A 777 -2.44 -18.22 2.43
CA ARG A 777 -3.05 -18.58 1.14
C ARG A 777 -3.28 -20.08 1.02
N GLY A 778 -2.32 -20.88 1.47
CA GLY A 778 -2.46 -22.34 1.58
C GLY A 778 -3.38 -22.81 2.69
N SER A 779 -4.05 -21.90 3.41
CA SER A 779 -4.92 -22.19 4.54
C SER A 779 -4.26 -23.07 5.61
N LEU A 780 -2.94 -22.95 5.78
CA LEU A 780 -2.18 -23.74 6.74
C LEU A 780 -2.52 -23.30 8.18
N PRO A 781 -2.70 -24.25 9.12
CA PRO A 781 -3.08 -23.94 10.49
C PRO A 781 -1.86 -23.51 11.31
N ILE A 782 -1.46 -22.24 11.15
CA ILE A 782 -0.25 -21.66 11.76
C ILE A 782 -0.32 -21.70 13.29
N PHE A 783 0.80 -22.08 13.92
CA PHE A 783 1.03 -21.98 15.36
C PHE A 783 1.61 -20.61 15.72
N TYR A 784 1.09 -19.97 16.76
CA TYR A 784 1.44 -18.60 17.15
C TYR A 784 2.10 -18.57 18.52
N SER A 785 2.96 -17.57 18.76
CA SER A 785 3.63 -17.38 20.04
C SER A 785 2.66 -17.04 21.17
N GLU A 786 2.93 -17.56 22.36
CA GLU A 786 2.24 -17.15 23.58
C GLU A 786 2.79 -15.78 24.02
N GLY A 787 1.92 -14.76 24.06
CA GLY A 787 2.35 -13.40 24.34
C GLY A 787 1.22 -12.40 24.25
N PHE A 788 1.54 -11.12 24.45
CA PHE A 788 0.58 -10.07 24.13
C PHE A 788 0.31 -10.16 22.63
N SER A 789 1.19 -9.81 21.69
CA SER A 789 0.88 -9.97 20.26
C SER A 789 1.30 -11.34 19.72
N PRO A 790 0.39 -12.31 19.47
CA PRO A 790 0.78 -13.61 18.94
C PRO A 790 1.31 -13.41 17.53
N LYS A 791 2.50 -13.94 17.26
CA LYS A 791 3.16 -13.91 15.95
C LYS A 791 3.28 -15.36 15.46
N PRO A 792 3.18 -15.62 14.14
CA PRO A 792 3.59 -16.90 13.58
C PRO A 792 4.95 -17.32 14.13
N VAL A 793 5.06 -18.55 14.64
CA VAL A 793 6.32 -19.03 15.19
C VAL A 793 7.21 -19.50 14.05
N LEU A 794 8.13 -18.61 13.67
CA LEU A 794 9.14 -18.83 12.62
C LEU A 794 10.54 -18.68 13.22
N SER A 795 11.48 -19.50 12.76
CA SER A 795 12.91 -19.36 13.09
C SER A 795 13.72 -19.50 11.82
N PHE A 796 14.51 -18.49 11.49
CA PHE A 796 15.34 -18.47 10.28
C PHE A 796 16.79 -18.82 10.61
N GLY A 797 17.52 -19.27 9.58
CA GLY A 797 18.97 -19.27 9.60
C GLY A 797 19.59 -17.87 9.59
N PRO A 798 20.93 -17.76 9.50
CA PRO A 798 21.62 -16.48 9.41
C PRO A 798 21.14 -15.65 8.22
N ALA A 799 20.79 -14.38 8.49
CA ALA A 799 20.25 -13.48 7.48
C ALA A 799 21.21 -13.32 6.28
N LEU A 800 20.64 -13.33 5.08
CA LEU A 800 21.36 -13.10 3.83
C LEU A 800 21.47 -11.58 3.56
N SER A 801 22.60 -11.15 3.01
CA SER A 801 22.72 -9.76 2.55
C SER A 801 21.82 -9.52 1.33
N LEU A 802 21.32 -8.29 1.19
CA LEU A 802 20.49 -7.88 0.06
C LEU A 802 21.26 -8.04 -1.26
N GLY A 803 20.60 -8.57 -2.29
CA GLY A 803 21.18 -8.79 -3.62
C GLY A 803 22.00 -10.08 -3.77
N ILE A 804 22.34 -10.78 -2.68
CA ILE A 804 22.93 -12.12 -2.77
C ILE A 804 21.81 -13.12 -3.09
N GLN A 805 22.05 -13.98 -4.07
CA GLN A 805 21.19 -15.12 -4.39
C GLN A 805 21.53 -16.32 -3.51
N ALA A 806 20.56 -17.20 -3.22
CA ALA A 806 20.81 -18.38 -2.40
C ALA A 806 20.04 -19.62 -2.88
N LEU A 807 20.62 -20.80 -2.67
CA LEU A 807 20.03 -22.07 -3.11
C LEU A 807 19.48 -22.92 -1.98
N ASN A 808 20.21 -23.00 -0.85
CA ASN A 808 19.84 -23.87 0.27
C ASN A 808 19.71 -23.04 1.56
N GLU A 809 18.62 -22.27 1.61
CA GLU A 809 18.19 -21.51 2.78
C GLU A 809 17.20 -22.31 3.62
N TYR A 810 17.06 -21.95 4.90
CA TYR A 810 16.21 -22.69 5.82
C TYR A 810 15.34 -21.80 6.69
N VAL A 811 14.12 -22.27 6.93
CA VAL A 811 13.20 -21.72 7.92
C VAL A 811 12.50 -22.86 8.66
N ASP A 812 12.51 -22.80 9.99
CA ASP A 812 11.67 -23.65 10.83
C ASP A 812 10.32 -22.93 11.03
N ILE A 813 9.23 -23.63 10.71
CA ILE A 813 7.85 -23.18 10.91
C ILE A 813 7.14 -24.05 11.95
N ALA A 814 6.03 -23.56 12.48
CA ALA A 814 5.18 -24.33 13.38
C ALA A 814 3.70 -24.25 12.98
N LEU A 815 3.04 -25.41 13.01
CA LEU A 815 1.63 -25.64 12.71
C LEU A 815 0.92 -26.26 13.93
N THR A 816 -0.40 -26.18 13.98
CA THR A 816 -1.22 -26.83 15.02
C THR A 816 -1.75 -28.20 14.60
N GLU A 817 -1.58 -28.58 13.33
CA GLU A 817 -2.01 -29.86 12.77
C GLU A 817 -0.83 -30.54 12.06
N HIS A 818 -0.93 -31.87 11.89
CA HIS A 818 0.07 -32.66 11.20
C HIS A 818 -0.24 -32.70 9.69
N TYR A 819 0.80 -32.46 8.90
CA TYR A 819 0.83 -32.62 7.44
C TYR A 819 1.94 -33.61 7.08
N SER A 820 1.72 -34.40 6.02
CA SER A 820 2.80 -35.11 5.35
C SER A 820 3.82 -34.10 4.81
N VAL A 821 5.08 -34.52 4.70
CA VAL A 821 6.14 -33.62 4.23
C VAL A 821 5.97 -33.29 2.75
N GLU A 822 5.38 -34.20 1.97
CA GLU A 822 5.03 -34.04 0.55
C GLU A 822 3.90 -33.04 0.36
N ASP A 823 2.78 -33.18 1.09
CA ASP A 823 1.63 -32.27 0.97
C ASP A 823 2.04 -30.85 1.38
N LEU A 824 2.81 -30.73 2.46
CA LEU A 824 3.30 -29.42 2.92
C LEU A 824 4.24 -28.78 1.90
N LEU A 825 5.15 -29.55 1.30
CA LEU A 825 6.04 -29.06 0.26
C LEU A 825 5.26 -28.54 -0.96
N ALA A 826 4.27 -29.31 -1.42
CA ALA A 826 3.41 -28.95 -2.54
C ALA A 826 2.60 -27.67 -2.25
N LEU A 827 1.96 -27.57 -1.07
CA LEU A 827 1.18 -26.40 -0.66
C LEU A 827 2.03 -25.13 -0.53
N MET A 828 3.24 -25.24 0.03
CA MET A 828 4.14 -24.10 0.16
C MET A 828 4.59 -23.58 -1.22
N ASN A 829 4.87 -24.48 -2.18
CA ASN A 829 5.26 -24.09 -3.53
C ASN A 829 4.10 -23.55 -4.37
N LEU A 830 2.87 -24.04 -4.18
CA LEU A 830 1.69 -23.56 -4.90
C LEU A 830 1.44 -22.05 -4.70
N HIS A 831 1.79 -21.51 -3.52
CA HIS A 831 1.56 -20.11 -3.17
C HIS A 831 2.82 -19.25 -3.09
N ALA A 832 3.99 -19.83 -3.41
CA ALA A 832 5.25 -19.11 -3.36
C ALA A 832 5.37 -18.09 -4.51
N PRO A 833 5.92 -16.89 -4.27
CA PRO A 833 6.20 -15.94 -5.35
C PRO A 833 7.37 -16.43 -6.21
N ASN A 834 7.41 -15.96 -7.46
CA ASN A 834 8.51 -16.21 -8.38
C ASN A 834 9.87 -15.88 -7.75
N GLY A 835 10.85 -16.77 -7.87
CA GLY A 835 12.18 -16.62 -7.26
C GLY A 835 12.30 -17.15 -5.83
N LEU A 836 11.19 -17.56 -5.20
CA LEU A 836 11.18 -18.32 -3.94
C LEU A 836 10.64 -19.73 -4.22
N HIS A 837 11.47 -20.75 -4.10
CA HIS A 837 11.04 -22.14 -4.29
C HIS A 837 11.47 -23.02 -3.12
N PHE A 838 10.55 -23.75 -2.52
CA PHE A 838 10.86 -24.71 -1.47
C PHE A 838 11.36 -26.01 -2.11
N THR A 839 12.56 -26.46 -1.74
CA THR A 839 13.23 -27.64 -2.31
C THR A 839 13.25 -28.84 -1.35
N GLY A 840 12.76 -28.66 -0.12
CA GLY A 840 12.62 -29.76 0.80
C GLY A 840 11.93 -29.38 2.10
N VAL A 841 11.35 -30.39 2.75
CA VAL A 841 10.64 -30.27 4.03
C VAL A 841 11.06 -31.42 4.92
N ARG A 842 11.35 -31.14 6.19
CA ARG A 842 11.58 -32.14 7.23
C ARG A 842 10.63 -31.90 8.41
N GLN A 843 9.96 -32.94 8.89
CA GLN A 843 9.29 -32.85 10.19
C GLN A 843 10.33 -32.84 11.32
N ILE A 844 10.23 -31.89 12.25
CA ILE A 844 11.17 -31.74 13.35
C ILE A 844 10.62 -32.41 14.62
N ARG A 845 11.39 -33.33 15.21
CA ARG A 845 11.04 -34.06 16.44
C ARG A 845 11.30 -33.20 17.67
N GLU A 846 10.25 -32.86 18.42
CA GLU A 846 10.34 -32.03 19.62
C GLU A 846 11.25 -32.69 20.68
N GLY A 847 12.14 -31.92 21.30
CA GLY A 847 13.10 -32.41 22.31
C GLY A 847 14.30 -33.21 21.77
N GLN A 848 14.24 -33.74 20.55
CA GLN A 848 15.36 -34.49 19.93
C GLN A 848 16.14 -33.63 18.93
N ASP A 849 15.43 -32.91 18.07
CA ASP A 849 16.03 -32.18 16.96
C ASP A 849 16.28 -30.70 17.32
N ARG A 850 17.49 -30.23 17.00
CA ARG A 850 17.91 -28.83 17.23
C ARG A 850 17.16 -27.89 16.26
N GLY A 851 16.81 -26.69 16.74
CA GLY A 851 16.25 -25.62 15.89
C GLY A 851 17.29 -25.07 14.91
N ILE A 852 16.84 -24.51 13.78
CA ILE A 852 17.70 -24.21 12.62
C ILE A 852 18.88 -23.29 12.96
N SER A 853 18.66 -22.27 13.80
CA SER A 853 19.74 -21.36 14.20
C SER A 853 20.88 -22.03 14.98
N LYS A 854 20.65 -23.24 15.53
CA LYS A 854 21.69 -24.07 16.18
C LYS A 854 22.24 -25.19 15.27
N CYS A 855 21.57 -25.46 14.15
CA CYS A 855 22.01 -26.44 13.16
C CYS A 855 23.01 -25.83 12.16
N ILE A 856 22.83 -24.56 11.78
CA ILE A 856 23.72 -23.94 10.82
C ILE A 856 25.06 -23.61 11.50
N ARG A 857 26.12 -24.30 11.05
CA ARG A 857 27.49 -24.18 11.56
C ARG A 857 28.50 -23.78 10.47
N ALA A 858 28.10 -23.84 9.20
CA ALA A 858 28.91 -23.39 8.07
C ALA A 858 28.03 -22.76 6.99
N LYS A 859 28.63 -21.94 6.14
CA LYS A 859 27.99 -21.28 4.99
C LYS A 859 28.91 -21.43 3.79
N GLU A 860 28.39 -21.96 2.70
CA GLU A 860 29.12 -22.10 1.45
C GLU A 860 28.68 -21.02 0.47
N TYR A 861 29.64 -20.40 -0.20
CA TYR A 861 29.41 -19.41 -1.23
C TYR A 861 30.14 -19.77 -2.52
N GLY A 862 29.54 -19.40 -3.64
CA GLY A 862 30.18 -19.30 -4.93
C GLY A 862 30.38 -17.82 -5.28
N VAL A 863 31.59 -17.46 -5.70
CA VAL A 863 31.93 -16.12 -6.17
C VAL A 863 32.16 -16.19 -7.66
N LEU A 864 31.31 -15.52 -8.42
CA LEU A 864 31.32 -15.49 -9.88
C LEU A 864 32.30 -14.42 -10.35
N PHE A 865 33.26 -14.80 -11.19
CA PHE A 865 34.15 -13.84 -11.84
C PHE A 865 33.63 -13.46 -13.22
N ASN A 866 33.62 -12.15 -13.51
CA ASN A 866 33.41 -11.61 -14.84
C ASN A 866 34.76 -11.40 -15.54
N GLU A 867 34.76 -11.01 -16.81
CA GLU A 867 35.99 -10.77 -17.58
C GLU A 867 36.97 -9.81 -16.89
N ALA A 868 36.48 -8.73 -16.29
CA ALA A 868 37.33 -7.77 -15.59
C ALA A 868 38.03 -8.38 -14.37
N HIS A 869 37.35 -9.27 -13.65
CA HIS A 869 37.94 -10.01 -12.54
C HIS A 869 38.95 -11.06 -13.03
N LEU A 870 38.64 -11.76 -14.12
CA LEU A 870 39.57 -12.72 -14.72
C LEU A 870 40.86 -12.01 -15.12
N GLN A 871 40.78 -10.84 -15.77
CA GLN A 871 41.95 -10.03 -16.10
C GLN A 871 42.74 -9.61 -14.85
N GLN A 872 42.07 -9.15 -13.79
CA GLN A 872 42.74 -8.80 -12.52
C GLN A 872 43.46 -10.00 -11.89
N LEU A 873 42.88 -11.20 -12.01
CA LEU A 873 43.51 -12.43 -11.55
C LEU A 873 44.69 -12.82 -12.43
N GLU A 874 44.62 -12.65 -13.75
CA GLU A 874 45.77 -12.86 -14.64
C GLU A 874 46.92 -11.91 -14.32
N ASP A 875 46.61 -10.64 -14.09
CA ASP A 875 47.59 -9.61 -13.72
C ASP A 875 48.29 -9.95 -12.38
N LEU A 876 47.57 -10.57 -11.44
CA LEU A 876 48.13 -11.06 -10.17
C LEU A 876 49.20 -12.14 -10.39
N PHE A 877 49.11 -12.91 -11.48
CA PHE A 877 50.05 -13.96 -11.86
C PHE A 877 50.94 -13.58 -13.05
N ALA A 878 51.07 -12.28 -13.37
CA ALA A 878 51.86 -11.82 -14.51
C ALA A 878 53.35 -12.23 -14.44
N ASP A 879 53.89 -12.37 -13.23
CA ASP A 879 55.27 -12.81 -12.99
C ASP A 879 55.45 -14.34 -13.10
N ASP A 880 54.35 -15.11 -13.17
CA ASP A 880 54.38 -16.57 -13.35
C ASP A 880 54.50 -16.94 -14.83
N THR A 881 55.74 -17.25 -15.24
CA THR A 881 56.13 -17.65 -16.60
C THR A 881 55.80 -19.11 -16.97
N THR A 882 55.13 -19.87 -16.11
CA THR A 882 54.72 -21.24 -16.41
C THR A 882 53.53 -21.28 -17.38
N ASP A 883 53.47 -22.33 -18.22
CA ASP A 883 52.40 -22.57 -19.22
C ASP A 883 51.09 -23.10 -18.58
N ARG A 884 50.86 -22.75 -17.31
CA ARG A 884 49.69 -23.19 -16.55
C ARG A 884 48.47 -22.34 -16.87
N THR A 885 47.32 -22.99 -16.92
CA THR A 885 46.02 -22.30 -17.03
C THR A 885 45.76 -21.44 -15.79
N LEU A 886 44.91 -20.42 -15.92
CA LEU A 886 44.51 -19.58 -14.78
C LEU A 886 43.86 -20.42 -13.66
N PHE A 887 43.10 -21.47 -14.00
CA PHE A 887 42.54 -22.43 -13.01
C PHE A 887 43.63 -23.13 -12.20
N GLU A 888 44.71 -23.60 -12.84
CA GLU A 888 45.83 -24.27 -12.18
C GLU A 888 46.63 -23.29 -11.30
N LYS A 889 46.87 -22.07 -11.80
CA LYS A 889 47.55 -21.00 -11.05
C LYS A 889 46.75 -20.62 -9.80
N LEU A 890 45.44 -20.44 -9.95
CA LEU A 890 44.54 -20.19 -8.82
C LEU A 890 44.51 -21.38 -7.85
N THR A 891 44.42 -22.62 -8.34
CA THR A 891 44.43 -23.82 -7.48
C THR A 891 45.67 -23.83 -6.59
N GLN A 892 46.86 -23.66 -7.17
CA GLN A 892 48.10 -23.59 -6.40
C GLN A 892 48.05 -22.45 -5.38
N ARG A 893 47.61 -21.25 -5.79
CA ARG A 893 47.51 -20.11 -4.88
C ARG A 893 46.57 -20.40 -3.71
N CYS A 894 45.48 -21.14 -3.97
CA CYS A 894 44.55 -21.56 -2.92
C CYS A 894 45.23 -22.47 -1.90
N GLU A 895 45.99 -23.46 -2.38
CA GLU A 895 46.75 -24.39 -1.55
C GLU A 895 47.83 -23.67 -0.71
N GLU A 896 48.55 -22.72 -1.29
CA GLU A 896 49.54 -21.89 -0.58
C GLU A 896 48.90 -21.09 0.57
N ILE A 897 47.76 -20.44 0.31
CA ILE A 897 47.02 -19.70 1.33
C ILE A 897 46.48 -20.66 2.41
N GLN A 898 45.95 -21.82 2.00
CA GLN A 898 45.48 -22.85 2.93
C GLN A 898 46.62 -23.45 3.77
N ALA A 899 47.87 -23.37 3.35
CA ALA A 899 49.02 -23.84 4.14
C ALA A 899 49.51 -22.84 5.21
N LEU A 900 49.08 -21.57 5.17
CA LEU A 900 49.46 -20.56 6.17
C LEU A 900 48.90 -20.90 7.56
N GLU A 901 49.65 -20.61 8.62
CA GLU A 901 49.18 -20.80 10.01
C GLU A 901 48.16 -19.73 10.42
N GLU A 902 48.38 -18.48 10.03
CA GLU A 902 47.51 -17.34 10.34
C GLU A 902 47.29 -16.47 9.09
N ILE A 903 46.09 -15.91 8.93
CA ILE A 903 45.73 -14.99 7.85
C ILE A 903 45.01 -13.76 8.45
N PRO A 904 45.75 -12.76 8.95
CA PRO A 904 45.17 -11.61 9.65
C PRO A 904 44.51 -10.62 8.69
N ILE A 905 43.21 -10.37 8.88
CA ILE A 905 42.44 -9.35 8.17
C ILE A 905 41.95 -8.26 9.12
N THR A 906 42.18 -6.99 8.76
CA THR A 906 41.61 -5.85 9.49
C THR A 906 40.29 -5.43 8.85
N VAL A 907 39.18 -5.66 9.55
CA VAL A 907 37.85 -5.22 9.12
C VAL A 907 37.50 -3.88 9.75
N HIS A 908 37.11 -2.93 8.91
CA HIS A 908 36.60 -1.63 9.34
C HIS A 908 35.07 -1.69 9.48
N ARG A 909 34.57 -1.34 10.66
CA ARG A 909 33.13 -1.16 10.92
C ARG A 909 32.93 0.26 11.44
N LYS A 910 31.73 0.85 11.24
CA LYS A 910 31.38 2.29 11.40
C LYS A 910 31.96 3.07 12.61
N LYS A 911 32.47 2.42 13.68
CA LYS A 911 33.12 3.08 14.83
C LYS A 911 34.39 2.38 15.38
N LYS A 912 34.83 1.23 14.85
CA LYS A 912 36.02 0.47 15.33
C LYS A 912 36.58 -0.40 14.20
N SER A 913 37.91 -0.46 14.07
CA SER A 913 38.60 -1.53 13.35
C SER A 913 38.85 -2.71 14.29
N ARG A 914 38.83 -3.92 13.72
CA ARG A 914 39.23 -5.15 14.43
C ARG A 914 40.08 -5.98 13.49
N THR A 915 41.18 -6.52 14.01
CA THR A 915 41.93 -7.57 13.32
C THR A 915 41.37 -8.91 13.74
N LEU A 916 41.08 -9.75 12.76
CA LEU A 916 40.55 -11.11 12.92
C LEU A 916 41.44 -12.04 12.10
N ASP A 917 41.54 -13.31 12.47
CA ASP A 917 42.21 -14.31 11.64
C ASP A 917 41.17 -14.99 10.74
N LEU A 918 41.42 -15.04 9.42
CA LEU A 918 40.57 -15.77 8.50
C LEU A 918 40.62 -17.28 8.75
N LYS A 919 41.69 -17.83 9.32
CA LYS A 919 41.81 -19.27 9.61
C LYS A 919 40.79 -19.77 10.64
N ASP A 920 40.33 -18.90 11.52
CA ASP A 920 39.28 -19.23 12.49
C ASP A 920 37.91 -19.46 11.81
N THR A 921 37.71 -18.94 10.60
CA THR A 921 36.41 -18.94 9.92
C THR A 921 36.41 -19.60 8.55
N LEU A 922 37.48 -19.56 7.77
CA LEU A 922 37.55 -20.13 6.42
C LEU A 922 37.91 -21.61 6.49
N LEU A 923 36.95 -22.50 6.22
CA LEU A 923 37.13 -23.96 6.25
C LEU A 923 37.81 -24.47 4.99
N THR A 924 37.23 -24.15 3.83
CA THR A 924 37.74 -24.54 2.53
C THR A 924 37.58 -23.39 1.56
N PHE A 925 38.49 -23.29 0.59
CA PHE A 925 38.30 -22.39 -0.53
C PHE A 925 39.09 -22.89 -1.75
N SER A 926 38.43 -22.98 -2.90
CA SER A 926 38.99 -23.61 -4.10
C SER A 926 38.39 -22.99 -5.37
N PRO A 927 39.13 -22.97 -6.49
CA PRO A 927 38.55 -22.59 -7.76
C PRO A 927 37.57 -23.67 -8.23
N MET A 928 36.59 -23.25 -9.00
CA MET A 928 35.57 -24.10 -9.62
C MET A 928 35.17 -23.52 -10.97
N MET A 929 34.55 -24.31 -11.82
CA MET A 929 33.90 -23.78 -13.03
C MET A 929 32.49 -23.32 -12.69
N GLN A 930 32.00 -22.28 -13.37
CA GLN A 930 30.61 -21.84 -13.18
C GLN A 930 29.61 -22.92 -13.57
N ALA A 931 29.94 -23.83 -14.50
CA ALA A 931 29.14 -25.00 -14.86
C ALA A 931 28.76 -25.90 -13.67
N GLU A 932 29.49 -25.81 -12.55
CA GLU A 932 29.18 -26.54 -11.32
C GLU A 932 28.07 -25.89 -10.46
N LEU A 933 27.62 -24.68 -10.80
CA LEU A 933 26.46 -24.02 -10.19
C LEU A 933 25.20 -24.26 -11.04
N PRO A 934 23.98 -24.08 -10.50
CA PRO A 934 22.76 -24.10 -11.31
C PRO A 934 22.80 -23.08 -12.46
N GLU A 935 22.26 -23.45 -13.63
CA GLU A 935 22.30 -22.66 -14.88
C GLU A 935 21.85 -21.21 -14.70
N GLU A 936 20.85 -20.98 -13.85
CA GLU A 936 20.27 -19.66 -13.59
C GLU A 936 21.26 -18.69 -12.94
N LEU A 937 22.26 -19.22 -12.22
CA LEU A 937 23.28 -18.46 -11.52
C LEU A 937 24.56 -18.26 -12.34
N GLN A 938 24.74 -19.04 -13.41
CA GLN A 938 25.93 -18.98 -14.26
C GLN A 938 25.91 -17.72 -15.12
N GLN A 939 27.02 -17.00 -15.23
CA GLN A 939 27.18 -15.95 -16.26
C GLN A 939 27.65 -16.58 -17.56
N ASP A 940 28.59 -17.51 -17.46
CA ASP A 940 29.13 -18.32 -18.54
C ASP A 940 29.65 -19.63 -17.92
N PRO A 941 29.17 -20.82 -18.33
CA PRO A 941 29.56 -22.09 -17.74
C PRO A 941 31.08 -22.34 -17.76
N GLU A 942 31.78 -21.84 -18.79
CA GLU A 942 33.22 -22.01 -18.98
C GLU A 942 34.06 -20.98 -18.21
N ARG A 943 33.43 -20.04 -17.51
CA ARG A 943 34.16 -19.09 -16.67
C ARG A 943 34.51 -19.67 -15.31
N LEU A 944 35.60 -19.14 -14.75
CA LEU A 944 36.02 -19.46 -13.40
C LEU A 944 35.09 -18.83 -12.36
N ALA A 945 34.94 -19.55 -11.26
CA ALA A 945 34.34 -19.09 -10.03
C ALA A 945 35.19 -19.58 -8.85
N LEU A 946 34.86 -19.10 -7.66
CA LEU A 946 35.51 -19.51 -6.44
C LEU A 946 34.51 -20.03 -5.44
N ARG A 947 34.73 -21.26 -4.96
CA ARG A 947 33.99 -21.84 -3.85
C ARG A 947 34.67 -21.47 -2.55
N LEU A 948 33.89 -21.03 -1.56
CA LEU A 948 34.38 -20.75 -0.22
C LEU A 948 33.39 -21.25 0.84
N THR A 949 33.90 -22.00 1.80
CA THR A 949 33.12 -22.49 2.94
C THR A 949 33.60 -21.80 4.21
N VAL A 950 32.67 -21.15 4.89
CA VAL A 950 32.93 -20.32 6.06
C VAL A 950 32.18 -20.86 7.27
N LYS A 951 32.91 -21.21 8.34
CA LYS A 951 32.40 -21.60 9.65
C LYS A 951 31.63 -20.44 10.29
N GLU A 952 30.47 -20.73 10.86
CA GLU A 952 29.69 -19.78 11.66
C GLU A 952 30.32 -19.64 13.05
N LEU A 953 30.71 -18.41 13.41
CA LEU A 953 31.32 -18.10 14.70
C LEU A 953 30.39 -17.23 15.55
N ASN A 954 30.45 -17.41 16.88
CA ASN A 954 29.81 -16.52 17.84
C ASN A 954 30.64 -15.22 17.98
N GLY A 955 30.64 -14.38 16.95
CA GLY A 955 31.54 -13.21 16.89
C GLY A 955 31.31 -12.30 15.67
N PRO A 956 32.19 -11.29 15.46
CA PRO A 956 32.14 -10.45 14.26
C PRO A 956 32.42 -11.29 13.01
N SER A 957 31.49 -11.29 12.06
CA SER A 957 31.67 -11.99 10.78
C SER A 957 32.42 -11.13 9.75
N ILE A 958 33.21 -11.81 8.94
CA ILE A 958 33.89 -11.25 7.77
C ILE A 958 33.03 -11.57 6.55
N ARG A 959 32.81 -10.57 5.68
CA ARG A 959 31.96 -10.77 4.49
C ARG A 959 32.76 -11.48 3.40
N PRO A 960 32.16 -12.37 2.59
CA PRO A 960 32.88 -13.03 1.49
C PRO A 960 33.61 -12.05 0.57
N ALA A 961 32.99 -10.93 0.19
CA ALA A 961 33.66 -9.89 -0.61
C ALA A 961 34.94 -9.33 0.03
N GLU A 962 34.96 -9.17 1.37
CA GLU A 962 36.15 -8.72 2.11
C GLU A 962 37.24 -9.80 2.11
N MET A 963 36.85 -11.08 2.18
CA MET A 963 37.79 -12.21 2.06
C MET A 963 38.43 -12.23 0.68
N ILE A 964 37.64 -12.13 -0.39
CA ILE A 964 38.15 -12.15 -1.77
C ILE A 964 39.09 -10.98 -2.04
N GLN A 965 38.70 -9.78 -1.63
CA GLN A 965 39.54 -8.60 -1.78
C GLN A 965 40.86 -8.74 -1.01
N HIS A 966 40.85 -9.32 0.19
CA HIS A 966 42.05 -9.51 0.97
C HIS A 966 42.97 -10.62 0.42
N LEU A 967 42.38 -11.71 -0.06
CA LEU A 967 43.14 -12.89 -0.52
C LEU A 967 43.68 -12.74 -1.96
N PHE A 968 42.95 -12.06 -2.85
CA PHE A 968 43.29 -11.95 -4.28
C PHE A 968 43.46 -10.51 -4.77
N GLY A 969 43.16 -9.50 -3.96
CA GLY A 969 43.14 -8.10 -4.43
C GLY A 969 41.95 -7.77 -5.34
N VAL A 970 41.04 -8.72 -5.59
CA VAL A 970 39.88 -8.57 -6.48
C VAL A 970 38.68 -8.08 -5.69
N LYS A 971 38.09 -6.97 -6.13
CA LYS A 971 36.87 -6.44 -5.52
C LYS A 971 35.64 -6.95 -6.27
N VAL A 972 34.85 -7.79 -5.61
CA VAL A 972 33.59 -8.33 -6.14
C VAL A 972 32.38 -7.65 -5.52
N ASP A 973 31.31 -7.50 -6.32
CA ASP A 973 30.03 -6.97 -5.88
C ASP A 973 29.12 -8.06 -5.31
N LEU A 974 28.12 -7.67 -4.51
CA LEU A 974 27.25 -8.62 -3.82
C LEU A 974 26.44 -9.51 -4.77
N HIS A 975 26.07 -9.01 -5.94
CA HIS A 975 25.29 -9.77 -6.93
C HIS A 975 26.10 -10.88 -7.62
N GLN A 976 27.44 -10.84 -7.51
CA GLN A 976 28.35 -11.88 -8.00
C GLN A 976 28.62 -12.95 -6.95
N ILE A 977 28.12 -12.76 -5.72
CA ILE A 977 28.21 -13.75 -4.67
C ILE A 977 26.88 -14.50 -4.61
N VAL A 978 26.96 -15.82 -4.53
CA VAL A 978 25.82 -16.71 -4.32
C VAL A 978 26.08 -17.49 -3.04
N ARG A 979 25.08 -17.59 -2.15
CA ARG A 979 25.13 -18.53 -1.04
C ARG A 979 24.61 -19.90 -1.50
N VAL A 980 25.54 -20.81 -1.76
CA VAL A 980 25.23 -22.18 -2.20
C VAL A 980 24.45 -22.90 -1.11
N GLY A 981 24.81 -22.72 0.16
CA GLY A 981 24.00 -23.25 1.24
C GLY A 981 24.43 -22.85 2.64
N CYS A 982 23.49 -23.02 3.56
CA CYS A 982 23.76 -23.02 4.99
C CYS A 982 23.81 -24.46 5.49
N TRP A 983 24.93 -24.87 6.06
CA TRP A 983 25.21 -26.26 6.35
C TRP A 983 25.39 -26.52 7.84
N ASN A 984 25.09 -27.75 8.26
CA ASN A 984 25.50 -28.28 9.54
C ASN A 984 26.91 -28.90 9.42
N LEU A 985 27.60 -29.05 10.54
CA LEU A 985 28.85 -29.79 10.65
C LEU A 985 28.65 -30.93 11.63
N ASP A 986 29.01 -32.16 11.22
CA ASP A 986 28.99 -33.34 12.09
C ASP A 986 30.15 -33.32 13.11
N GLU A 987 30.36 -34.44 13.82
CA GLU A 987 31.42 -34.55 14.84
C GLU A 987 32.83 -34.51 14.23
N ASP A 988 32.97 -34.94 12.98
CA ASP A 988 34.21 -34.95 12.21
C ASP A 988 34.40 -33.67 11.37
N GLU A 989 33.57 -32.66 11.60
CA GLU A 989 33.50 -31.40 10.84
C GLU A 989 33.16 -31.54 9.35
N ASN A 990 32.52 -32.64 8.93
CA ASN A 990 32.01 -32.79 7.58
C ASN A 990 30.69 -32.02 7.39
N ILE A 991 30.53 -31.46 6.18
CA ILE A 991 29.33 -30.74 5.76
C ILE A 991 28.14 -31.70 5.66
N THR A 992 27.05 -31.38 6.36
CA THR A 992 25.80 -32.14 6.30
C THR A 992 24.60 -31.22 6.07
N ASP A 993 23.59 -31.71 5.37
CA ASP A 993 22.35 -30.97 5.13
C ASP A 993 21.49 -30.88 6.42
N PRO A 994 21.09 -29.68 6.87
CA PRO A 994 20.16 -29.49 7.98
C PRO A 994 18.81 -30.22 7.89
N LEU A 995 18.35 -30.66 6.71
CA LEU A 995 17.20 -31.55 6.55
C LEU A 995 17.49 -32.94 7.11
N HIS A 996 18.72 -33.45 6.96
CA HIS A 996 19.10 -34.80 7.36
C HIS A 996 19.82 -34.86 8.72
N ALA A 997 20.21 -33.72 9.28
CA ALA A 997 20.97 -33.65 10.53
C ALA A 997 20.29 -34.43 11.68
N GLY A 998 20.99 -35.43 12.23
CA GLY A 998 20.49 -36.27 13.34
C GLY A 998 19.44 -37.32 12.96
N LEU A 999 19.26 -37.62 11.67
CA LEU A 999 18.45 -38.76 11.18
C LEU A 999 19.36 -39.91 10.76
N LEU A 1000 18.91 -41.14 11.04
CA LEU A 1000 19.46 -42.34 10.42
C LEU A 1000 19.04 -42.39 8.94
N GLU A 1001 19.79 -43.12 8.11
CA GLU A 1001 19.55 -43.15 6.66
C GLU A 1001 18.15 -43.71 6.32
N GLU A 1002 17.72 -44.74 7.03
CA GLU A 1002 16.38 -45.34 6.97
C GLU A 1002 15.22 -44.43 7.44
N GLU A 1003 15.51 -43.37 8.22
CA GLU A 1003 14.51 -42.39 8.65
C GLU A 1003 14.26 -41.30 7.59
N ARG A 1004 15.16 -41.14 6.62
CA ARG A 1004 15.12 -40.00 5.68
C ARG A 1004 13.87 -40.01 4.81
N ASP A 1005 13.51 -41.16 4.24
CA ASP A 1005 12.34 -41.29 3.36
C ASP A 1005 11.00 -41.10 4.09
N THR A 1006 10.99 -41.22 5.42
CA THR A 1006 9.76 -41.04 6.23
C THR A 1006 9.58 -39.61 6.70
N TYR A 1007 10.69 -38.91 7.02
CA TYR A 1007 10.65 -37.60 7.67
C TYR A 1007 11.03 -36.45 6.74
N VAL A 1008 11.50 -36.72 5.52
CA VAL A 1008 12.00 -35.73 4.57
C VAL A 1008 11.37 -35.93 3.20
N ALA A 1009 10.73 -34.89 2.69
CA ALA A 1009 10.42 -34.77 1.27
C ALA A 1009 11.40 -33.80 0.63
N THR A 1010 11.87 -34.12 -0.57
CA THR A 1010 12.61 -33.19 -1.42
C THR A 1010 12.01 -33.19 -2.81
N CYS A 1011 12.07 -32.04 -3.48
CA CYS A 1011 11.88 -31.98 -4.92
C CYS A 1011 13.20 -31.57 -5.54
N THR A 1012 13.54 -32.18 -6.67
CA THR A 1012 14.55 -31.63 -7.56
C THR A 1012 13.95 -30.41 -8.26
N LEU A 1013 14.77 -29.38 -8.47
CA LEU A 1013 14.44 -28.34 -9.44
C LEU A 1013 14.34 -29.03 -10.81
N SER A 1014 13.14 -29.49 -11.20
CA SER A 1014 12.92 -29.84 -12.59
C SER A 1014 12.91 -28.52 -13.33
N THR A 1015 13.84 -28.34 -14.25
CA THR A 1015 13.78 -27.35 -15.32
C THR A 1015 12.48 -27.57 -16.11
N ALA A 1016 11.37 -27.03 -15.60
CA ALA A 1016 10.05 -27.08 -16.21
C ALA A 1016 10.02 -26.07 -17.37
N ARG A 1017 10.76 -26.39 -18.43
CA ARG A 1017 10.71 -25.93 -19.83
C ARG A 1017 12.08 -26.16 -20.46
N LEU A 1018 12.46 -27.39 -20.76
CA LEU A 1018 13.51 -27.70 -21.76
C LEU A 1018 13.40 -29.19 -22.11
N THR A 1019 12.46 -29.53 -22.99
CA THR A 1019 12.50 -30.66 -23.96
C THR A 1019 11.12 -30.86 -24.61
N GLN A 1020 10.67 -29.85 -25.37
CA GLN A 1020 10.03 -30.17 -26.64
C GLN A 1020 11.07 -29.89 -27.73
N GLN A 1021 11.31 -30.91 -28.54
CA GLN A 1021 12.30 -31.02 -29.62
C GLN A 1021 13.74 -31.34 -29.19
N SER A 1022 14.02 -32.62 -28.96
CA SER A 1022 14.58 -33.46 -30.03
C SER A 1022 15.00 -34.84 -29.50
N LYS A 1023 14.87 -35.83 -30.39
CA LYS A 1023 15.42 -37.19 -30.37
C LYS A 1023 14.52 -38.32 -29.86
N GLN A 1024 13.99 -39.03 -30.85
CA GLN A 1024 13.68 -40.45 -30.84
C GLN A 1024 14.78 -41.26 -30.15
N SER A 1025 14.43 -42.04 -29.12
CA SER A 1025 14.87 -43.43 -28.92
C SER A 1025 14.38 -43.97 -27.58
N THR A 1026 13.55 -45.03 -27.62
CA THR A 1026 13.42 -46.03 -26.54
C THR A 1026 14.79 -46.68 -26.23
N PRO A 1027 15.07 -47.23 -25.02
CA PRO A 1027 14.21 -48.21 -24.32
C PRO A 1027 14.14 -48.15 -22.77
N THR A 1028 12.98 -48.60 -22.27
CA THR A 1028 12.74 -49.56 -21.17
C THR A 1028 13.75 -49.68 -20.01
N THR A 1029 13.33 -49.44 -18.76
CA THR A 1029 13.23 -50.49 -17.70
C THR A 1029 12.32 -50.02 -16.55
N THR A 1030 11.40 -50.91 -16.19
CA THR A 1030 10.39 -50.94 -15.12
C THR A 1030 10.89 -50.76 -13.69
N LEU A 1031 10.08 -50.10 -12.85
CA LEU A 1031 9.86 -50.49 -11.45
C LEU A 1031 8.35 -50.50 -11.13
N THR A 1032 7.82 -51.72 -11.15
CA THR A 1032 6.60 -52.24 -10.50
C THR A 1032 6.63 -51.94 -8.98
N LYS A 1033 5.53 -51.71 -8.23
CA LYS A 1033 4.28 -52.47 -8.04
C LYS A 1033 3.37 -51.74 -6.98
N PRO A 1034 2.18 -52.21 -6.57
CA PRO A 1034 0.89 -51.58 -6.88
C PRO A 1034 0.04 -51.16 -5.65
N LEU A 1035 -0.88 -50.21 -5.84
CA LEU A 1035 -2.06 -50.07 -4.96
C LEU A 1035 -3.17 -51.00 -5.46
N THR A 1036 -3.40 -52.10 -4.73
CA THR A 1036 -4.54 -53.00 -4.93
C THR A 1036 -5.77 -52.51 -4.15
N GLY A 1037 -6.93 -52.51 -4.81
CA GLY A 1037 -8.21 -52.73 -4.14
C GLY A 1037 -9.42 -51.95 -4.66
N THR A 1038 -10.02 -52.43 -5.76
CA THR A 1038 -11.47 -52.64 -6.01
C THR A 1038 -12.46 -51.52 -5.62
N ALA A 1039 -13.39 -51.03 -6.45
CA ALA A 1039 -14.07 -51.60 -7.61
C ALA A 1039 -14.76 -50.46 -8.39
N LEU A 1040 -14.76 -50.52 -9.72
CA LEU A 1040 -15.74 -49.89 -10.60
C LEU A 1040 -15.52 -50.42 -12.02
N GLN A 1041 -16.01 -51.63 -12.26
CA GLN A 1041 -16.43 -52.08 -13.58
C GLN A 1041 -17.94 -52.23 -13.48
N ASP A 1042 -18.67 -51.28 -14.04
CA ASP A 1042 -19.91 -51.53 -14.77
C ASP A 1042 -20.25 -50.26 -15.57
N PHE A 1043 -20.70 -50.50 -16.81
CA PHE A 1043 -21.14 -49.55 -17.84
C PHE A 1043 -20.08 -49.04 -18.83
N LEU A 1044 -19.71 -49.95 -19.74
CA LEU A 1044 -19.47 -49.65 -21.15
C LEU A 1044 -20.81 -49.52 -21.91
N GLN A 1045 -20.73 -48.85 -23.07
CA GLN A 1045 -21.62 -48.89 -24.26
C GLN A 1045 -22.65 -47.77 -24.42
N ASP A 1046 -22.27 -46.68 -25.11
CA ASP A 1046 -22.43 -46.47 -26.57
C ASP A 1046 -22.43 -44.95 -26.90
N PRO A 1047 -21.80 -44.49 -28.00
CA PRO A 1047 -21.93 -43.13 -28.51
C PRO A 1047 -23.15 -43.02 -29.45
N PRO A 1048 -23.78 -41.84 -29.61
CA PRO A 1048 -23.57 -41.17 -30.91
C PRO A 1048 -23.75 -39.62 -30.97
N THR A 1049 -23.13 -39.06 -32.02
CA THR A 1049 -23.60 -38.00 -32.95
C THR A 1049 -23.67 -36.51 -32.55
N GLN A 1050 -22.74 -35.76 -33.15
CA GLN A 1050 -22.88 -34.59 -34.06
C GLN A 1050 -24.05 -33.59 -33.94
N THR A 1051 -23.66 -32.31 -34.15
CA THR A 1051 -24.43 -31.10 -34.56
C THR A 1051 -25.42 -30.56 -33.52
N THR A 1052 -25.38 -29.30 -33.09
CA THR A 1052 -25.06 -28.00 -33.75
C THR A 1052 -24.46 -27.03 -32.75
#